data_AF-A0A836GPT4-F1
#
_entry.id   AF-A0A836GPT4-F1
#
_cell.length_a   1.000
_cell.length_b   1.000
_cell.length_c   1.000
_cell.angle_alpha   90.00
_cell.angle_beta   90.00
_cell.angle_gamma   90.00
#
_symmetry.space_group_name_H-M   'P 1'
#
loop_
_entity.id
_entity.type
_entity.pdbx_description
1 polymer ?
#
loop_
_entity_poly.entity_id
_entity_poly.type
_entity_poly.pdbx_seq_one_letter_code
_entity_poly.pdbx_strand_id
1 'polypeptide(L)'
;MQFIETAKEISHLESEMYQLSQLLSEQRALLSTLGSTRTTGVVFEDLLESQQENSADSMSKEEEQKQKLIQLIENVEGALSLAETPGRVCLHEGSLLELDPIDGTPLKRIHAYLFNDVLMVASWLANGGRRGPPMYKMQAVYNLESLAIVNVRDHGTVKLAFKLLAFSDTRVFQCATATSKKEWLDKCEQAKRTKLAEENSVNAPEKHPKEDKAVPSRSMSLESNTLGMEDDDDSEYYEPLPEWVLEVAEDLDSCIAQRHFEEAYGLLEKAKTYLKDAQSTPLLTEIQTKVNERGCSLVNVLTKELELSAEAKSLQGGGLRSARRAVKLLIQLNRSAQACHLYLRLCSAVLKARLERIKEEGTIVAYVKQISAIAFSNIVEIAREFLKTFPKSTNCTSGLVVWCSQEVKHLTSHLSQQLFVPKVTLSTLVECIVTVRSHCDQLTQLGMDFRYQLDGQLRSPLAKTIKDAGENCLDTVKRHVAEDNWRPTNMETSQNLQKLLTELEDFGIGIPSLQTNDCWIPLTYNTITFSKLYVNLLEDCLSIATPELISTIDGVLVSVMRVEVQHLIVSLTDPKLKQERKLVQNNAAYVRDVIIARGLELYKSATNQKFTKLLALKEQIVFESPSPTKPKPAPRTSVPKYSTTEYL
;
A
#
# COMPACT_ATOMS: atom_id res chain seq x y z
N MET A 1 -34.88 -10.58 40.02
CA MET A 1 -34.07 -9.44 40.49
C MET A 1 -33.67 -8.52 39.35
N GLN A 2 -33.17 -9.02 38.21
CA GLN A 2 -32.77 -8.18 37.06
C GLN A 2 -33.84 -7.20 36.54
N PHE A 3 -35.12 -7.58 36.46
CA PHE A 3 -36.18 -6.65 35.99
C PHE A 3 -36.41 -5.45 36.91
N ILE A 4 -36.17 -5.62 38.22
CA ILE A 4 -36.32 -4.54 39.19
C ILE A 4 -35.12 -3.58 39.09
N GLU A 5 -33.93 -4.12 38.85
CA GLU A 5 -32.71 -3.33 38.61
C GLU A 5 -32.82 -2.52 37.31
N THR A 6 -33.28 -3.13 36.21
CA THR A 6 -33.50 -2.41 34.95
C THR A 6 -34.60 -1.35 35.07
N ALA A 7 -35.68 -1.62 35.82
CA ALA A 7 -36.71 -0.62 36.06
C ALA A 7 -36.18 0.56 36.90
N LYS A 8 -35.27 0.30 37.83
CA LYS A 8 -34.63 1.32 38.67
C LYS A 8 -33.63 2.16 37.87
N GLU A 9 -32.88 1.56 36.96
CA GLU A 9 -31.99 2.27 36.02
C GLU A 9 -32.77 3.14 35.03
N ILE A 10 -33.90 2.64 34.49
CA ILE A 10 -34.77 3.43 33.60
C ILE A 10 -35.37 4.62 34.34
N SER A 11 -35.83 4.43 35.59
CA SER A 11 -36.35 5.52 36.41
C SER A 11 -35.26 6.55 36.77
N HIS A 12 -34.02 6.11 36.97
CA HIS A 12 -32.88 7.01 37.18
C HIS A 12 -32.59 7.84 35.92
N LEU A 13 -32.53 7.19 34.75
CA LEU A 13 -32.36 7.86 33.45
C LEU A 13 -33.48 8.86 33.15
N GLU A 14 -34.73 8.52 33.47
CA GLU A 14 -35.87 9.42 33.30
C GLU A 14 -35.73 10.67 34.18
N SER A 15 -35.25 10.52 35.42
CA SER A 15 -34.99 11.64 36.32
C SER A 15 -33.85 12.54 35.84
N GLU A 16 -32.76 11.97 35.32
CA GLU A 16 -31.65 12.73 34.74
C GLU A 16 -32.06 13.46 33.47
N MET A 17 -32.89 12.84 32.62
CA MET A 17 -33.42 13.46 31.41
C MET A 17 -34.34 14.64 31.75
N TYR A 18 -35.15 14.53 32.81
CA TYR A 18 -36.00 15.62 33.28
C TYR A 18 -35.16 16.79 33.83
N GLN A 19 -34.10 16.51 34.58
CA GLN A 19 -33.15 17.53 35.05
C GLN A 19 -32.46 18.24 33.88
N LEU A 20 -32.01 17.50 32.86
CA LEU A 20 -31.43 18.08 31.63
C LEU A 20 -32.43 18.96 30.87
N SER A 21 -33.69 18.50 30.75
CA SER A 21 -34.75 19.31 30.13
C SER A 21 -34.99 20.61 30.88
N GLN A 22 -34.96 20.57 32.22
CA GLN A 22 -35.13 21.76 33.04
C GLN A 22 -33.94 22.72 32.91
N LEU A 23 -32.71 22.21 32.93
CA LEU A 23 -31.50 23.01 32.69
C LEU A 23 -31.48 23.66 31.31
N LEU A 24 -31.93 22.95 30.26
CA LEU A 24 -32.05 23.51 28.92
C LEU A 24 -33.14 24.59 28.83
N SER A 25 -34.26 24.41 29.54
CA SER A 25 -35.31 25.43 29.65
C SER A 25 -34.81 26.68 30.36
N GLU A 26 -34.07 26.51 31.46
CA GLU A 26 -33.43 27.59 32.21
C GLU A 26 -32.37 28.32 31.37
N GLN A 27 -31.51 27.60 30.63
CA GLN A 27 -30.55 28.22 29.71
C GLN A 27 -31.27 29.01 28.60
N ARG A 28 -32.36 28.48 28.05
CA ARG A 28 -33.16 29.17 27.03
C ARG A 28 -33.80 30.44 27.58
N ALA A 29 -34.31 30.39 28.81
CA ALA A 29 -34.85 31.57 29.49
C ALA A 29 -33.75 32.61 29.75
N LEU A 30 -32.56 32.20 30.21
CA LEU A 30 -31.42 33.09 30.43
C LEU A 30 -30.92 33.75 29.14
N LEU A 31 -30.81 32.99 28.04
CA LEU A 31 -30.45 33.52 26.73
C LEU A 31 -31.50 34.50 26.18
N SER A 32 -32.78 34.20 26.38
CA SER A 32 -33.87 35.13 26.02
C SER A 32 -33.81 36.41 26.85
N THR A 33 -33.45 36.31 28.13
CA THR A 33 -33.32 37.48 29.02
C THR A 33 -32.12 38.33 28.62
N LEU A 34 -30.97 37.70 28.30
CA LEU A 34 -29.76 38.37 27.81
C LEU A 34 -29.99 39.06 26.45
N GLY A 35 -30.77 38.44 25.56
CA GLY A 35 -31.17 39.01 24.28
C GLY A 35 -31.95 40.31 24.44
N SER A 36 -32.85 40.36 25.43
CA SER A 36 -33.66 41.55 25.74
C SER A 36 -32.94 42.61 26.58
N THR A 37 -31.80 42.29 27.22
CA THR A 37 -31.04 43.29 28.01
C THR A 37 -30.10 44.14 27.17
N ARG A 38 -29.83 43.77 25.91
CA ARG A 38 -28.99 44.57 25.00
C ARG A 38 -29.70 45.77 24.38
N THR A 39 -31.00 45.94 24.59
CA THR A 39 -31.79 47.05 23.98
C THR A 39 -32.13 48.20 24.93
N THR A 40 -31.61 48.24 26.16
CA THR A 40 -31.87 49.36 27.09
C THR A 40 -30.62 49.74 27.87
N GLY A 41 -29.93 50.81 27.45
CA GLY A 41 -28.69 51.28 28.07
C GLY A 41 -28.25 52.67 27.62
N VAL A 42 -29.06 53.67 27.94
CA VAL A 42 -28.72 55.07 28.31
C VAL A 42 -28.11 56.02 27.25
N VAL A 43 -28.95 57.01 26.96
CA VAL A 43 -28.84 58.30 26.24
C VAL A 43 -27.68 59.21 26.70
N PHE A 44 -26.96 59.82 25.73
CA PHE A 44 -26.39 61.19 25.76
C PHE A 44 -25.97 61.57 24.31
N GLU A 45 -26.86 62.21 23.54
CA GLU A 45 -26.90 63.66 23.23
C GLU A 45 -26.20 63.93 21.88
N ASP A 46 -26.87 64.08 20.73
CA ASP A 46 -27.87 65.05 20.22
C ASP A 46 -27.22 65.88 19.10
N LEU A 47 -28.02 66.26 18.11
CA LEU A 47 -27.73 67.07 16.91
C LEU A 47 -27.19 66.31 15.67
N LEU A 48 -28.10 65.73 14.89
CA LEU A 48 -28.54 66.29 13.60
C LEU A 48 -29.48 65.28 12.89
N GLU A 49 -30.76 65.33 13.25
CA GLU A 49 -31.83 64.75 12.44
C GLU A 49 -32.00 65.58 11.16
N SER A 50 -31.75 64.97 10.01
CA SER A 50 -32.54 65.17 8.79
C SER A 50 -32.02 64.28 7.65
N GLN A 51 -32.13 62.96 7.80
CA GLN A 51 -32.15 62.02 6.66
C GLN A 51 -32.62 60.59 7.04
N GLN A 52 -33.47 60.46 8.06
CA GLN A 52 -33.72 59.19 8.75
C GLN A 52 -35.11 58.60 8.50
N GLU A 53 -35.53 58.53 7.22
CA GLU A 53 -36.63 57.64 6.81
C GLU A 53 -36.16 56.51 5.87
N ASN A 54 -34.93 56.55 5.33
CA ASN A 54 -34.40 55.47 4.49
C ASN A 54 -33.54 54.42 5.24
N SER A 55 -33.10 54.70 6.48
CA SER A 55 -32.17 53.80 7.20
C SER A 55 -32.88 52.73 8.05
N ALA A 56 -34.08 52.99 8.57
CA ALA A 56 -34.84 52.00 9.35
C ALA A 56 -35.27 50.79 8.50
N ASP A 57 -35.58 51.02 7.22
CA ASP A 57 -35.96 49.96 6.27
C ASP A 57 -34.73 49.17 5.74
N SER A 58 -33.52 49.72 5.89
CA SER A 58 -32.27 49.02 5.56
C SER A 58 -31.83 48.06 6.68
N MET A 59 -31.98 48.48 7.94
CA MET A 59 -31.66 47.67 9.11
C MET A 59 -32.61 46.48 9.29
N SER A 60 -33.91 46.65 9.01
CA SER A 60 -34.88 45.55 9.03
C SER A 60 -34.59 44.49 7.97
N LYS A 61 -34.21 44.91 6.74
CA LYS A 61 -33.84 44.01 5.65
C LYS A 61 -32.53 43.27 5.93
N GLU A 62 -31.54 43.92 6.53
CA GLU A 62 -30.27 43.29 6.89
C GLU A 62 -30.45 42.24 8.00
N GLU A 63 -31.31 42.51 8.98
CA GLU A 63 -31.65 41.57 10.06
C GLU A 63 -32.43 40.36 9.52
N GLU A 64 -33.40 40.56 8.64
CA GLU A 64 -34.11 39.47 7.95
C GLU A 64 -33.18 38.63 7.07
N GLN A 65 -32.20 39.25 6.41
CA GLN A 65 -31.21 38.55 5.58
C GLN A 65 -30.24 37.73 6.43
N LYS A 66 -29.84 38.23 7.60
CA LYS A 66 -29.05 37.47 8.60
C LYS A 66 -29.82 36.28 9.16
N GLN A 67 -31.10 36.45 9.47
CA GLN A 67 -31.95 35.35 9.95
C GLN A 67 -32.14 34.26 8.88
N LYS A 68 -32.31 34.64 7.61
CA LYS A 68 -32.37 33.69 6.49
C LYS A 68 -31.04 32.94 6.30
N LEU A 69 -29.90 33.63 6.45
CA LEU A 69 -28.58 33.01 6.38
C LEU A 69 -28.39 31.94 7.46
N ILE A 70 -28.81 32.22 8.70
CA ILE A 70 -28.71 31.28 9.83
C ILE A 70 -29.55 30.03 9.56
N GLN A 71 -30.80 30.17 9.10
CA GLN A 71 -31.66 29.04 8.75
C GLN A 71 -31.11 28.17 7.60
N LEU A 72 -30.41 28.78 6.64
CA LEU A 72 -29.78 28.05 5.53
C LEU A 72 -28.56 27.25 6.00
N ILE A 73 -27.76 27.80 6.90
CA ILE A 73 -26.56 27.16 7.44
C ILE A 73 -26.90 26.00 8.38
N GLU A 74 -28.00 26.07 9.12
CA GLU A 74 -28.49 24.95 9.96
C GLU A 74 -28.85 23.70 9.13
N ASN A 75 -29.26 23.88 7.86
CA ASN A 75 -29.58 22.78 6.95
C ASN A 75 -28.34 22.16 6.27
N VAL A 76 -27.16 22.76 6.42
CA VAL A 76 -25.90 22.32 5.78
C VAL A 76 -24.87 21.93 6.84
N GLU A 77 -24.63 20.62 6.98
CA GLU A 77 -23.61 20.06 7.86
C GLU A 77 -22.21 20.56 7.43
N GLY A 78 -21.53 21.26 8.35
CA GLY A 78 -20.18 21.82 8.15
C GLY A 78 -20.11 23.29 7.76
N ALA A 79 -21.25 23.99 7.59
CA ALA A 79 -21.29 25.39 7.16
C ALA A 79 -21.20 26.43 8.29
N LEU A 80 -21.06 26.02 9.56
CA LEU A 80 -21.00 26.91 10.74
C LEU A 80 -19.88 27.96 10.66
N SER A 81 -18.72 27.60 10.09
CA SER A 81 -17.58 28.52 9.92
C SER A 81 -17.87 29.66 8.93
N LEU A 82 -18.86 29.52 8.06
CA LEU A 82 -19.24 30.57 7.11
C LEU A 82 -20.18 31.62 7.72
N ALA A 83 -20.84 31.31 8.85
CA ALA A 83 -21.72 32.22 9.57
C ALA A 83 -20.97 33.24 10.44
N GLU A 84 -19.74 32.94 10.84
CA GLU A 84 -18.93 33.78 11.75
C GLU A 84 -18.38 35.04 11.08
N THR A 85 -18.32 35.09 9.75
CA THR A 85 -17.84 36.27 9.01
C THR A 85 -18.95 37.32 8.86
N PRO A 86 -18.77 38.54 9.39
CA PRO A 86 -19.78 39.59 9.31
C PRO A 86 -19.95 40.10 7.87
N GLY A 87 -21.20 40.33 7.45
CA GLY A 87 -21.52 40.95 6.15
C GLY A 87 -21.79 39.99 4.99
N ARG A 88 -21.88 38.66 5.20
CA ARG A 88 -22.25 37.72 4.14
C ARG A 88 -23.74 37.72 3.86
N VAL A 89 -24.11 37.79 2.58
CA VAL A 89 -25.51 37.73 2.11
C VAL A 89 -25.65 36.66 1.04
N CYS A 90 -26.68 35.81 1.14
CA CYS A 90 -27.00 34.80 0.13
C CYS A 90 -27.70 35.48 -1.07
N LEU A 91 -27.08 35.44 -2.25
CA LEU A 91 -27.57 36.05 -3.48
C LEU A 91 -28.42 35.08 -4.30
N HIS A 92 -28.08 33.78 -4.32
CA HIS A 92 -28.81 32.77 -5.07
C HIS A 92 -28.58 31.35 -4.53
N GLU A 93 -29.61 30.51 -4.57
CA GLU A 93 -29.55 29.09 -4.21
C GLU A 93 -30.22 28.23 -5.29
N GLY A 94 -29.74 27.01 -5.47
CA GLY A 94 -30.31 26.12 -6.48
C GLY A 94 -29.69 24.73 -6.53
N SER A 95 -30.51 23.76 -6.94
CA SER A 95 -30.07 22.37 -7.13
C SER A 95 -29.51 22.16 -8.53
N LEU A 96 -28.32 21.58 -8.61
CA LEU A 96 -27.55 21.34 -9.84
C LEU A 96 -27.16 19.86 -9.96
N LEU A 97 -26.90 19.39 -11.17
CA LEU A 97 -26.37 18.05 -11.42
C LEU A 97 -24.89 18.14 -11.81
N GLU A 98 -24.00 17.54 -11.03
CA GLU A 98 -22.58 17.48 -11.34
C GLU A 98 -22.33 16.41 -12.42
N LEU A 99 -21.64 16.81 -13.49
CA LEU A 99 -21.22 15.96 -14.60
C LEU A 99 -19.72 15.72 -14.56
N ASP A 100 -19.27 14.57 -15.04
CA ASP A 100 -17.86 14.27 -15.25
C ASP A 100 -17.27 15.24 -16.31
N PRO A 101 -16.17 15.96 -16.00
CA PRO A 101 -15.56 16.91 -16.93
C PRO A 101 -14.96 16.26 -18.20
N ILE A 102 -14.72 14.94 -18.22
CA ILE A 102 -14.11 14.23 -19.35
C ILE A 102 -15.18 13.45 -20.13
N ASP A 103 -16.00 12.66 -19.43
CA ASP A 103 -16.94 11.74 -20.07
C ASP A 103 -18.37 12.31 -20.21
N GLY A 104 -18.67 13.45 -19.57
CA GLY A 104 -19.98 14.09 -19.63
C GLY A 104 -21.11 13.26 -19.01
N THR A 105 -20.77 12.31 -18.14
CA THR A 105 -21.72 11.44 -17.44
C THR A 105 -22.19 12.07 -16.13
N PRO A 106 -23.45 11.86 -15.71
CA PRO A 106 -23.96 12.44 -14.47
C PRO A 106 -23.41 11.72 -13.24
N LEU A 107 -22.74 12.46 -12.35
CA LEU A 107 -22.10 11.95 -11.14
C LEU A 107 -23.05 11.99 -9.94
N LYS A 108 -23.50 13.19 -9.54
CA LYS A 108 -24.32 13.37 -8.34
C LYS A 108 -25.14 14.65 -8.35
N ARG A 109 -26.21 14.67 -7.56
CA ARG A 109 -27.00 15.89 -7.31
C ARG A 109 -26.35 16.70 -6.20
N ILE A 110 -26.13 17.97 -6.49
CA ILE A 110 -25.55 18.94 -5.58
C ILE A 110 -26.51 20.13 -5.41
N HIS A 111 -26.31 20.88 -4.35
CA HIS A 111 -26.99 22.14 -4.10
C HIS A 111 -25.92 23.22 -3.95
N ALA A 112 -26.03 24.29 -4.73
CA ALA A 112 -25.08 25.39 -4.74
C ALA A 112 -25.71 26.61 -4.07
N TYR A 113 -24.90 27.34 -3.30
CA TYR A 113 -25.26 28.58 -2.63
C TYR A 113 -24.24 29.66 -3.02
N LEU A 114 -24.72 30.73 -3.65
CA LEU A 114 -23.93 31.89 -4.03
C LEU A 114 -24.07 32.98 -2.97
N PHE A 115 -22.97 33.30 -2.31
CA PHE A 115 -22.85 34.45 -1.41
C PHE A 115 -22.17 35.62 -2.12
N ASN A 116 -22.06 36.77 -1.45
CA ASN A 116 -21.40 37.97 -1.95
C ASN A 116 -19.89 37.81 -2.18
N ASP A 117 -19.21 36.96 -1.41
CA ASP A 117 -17.76 36.74 -1.49
C ASP A 117 -17.38 35.34 -1.98
N VAL A 118 -18.29 34.37 -1.84
CA VAL A 118 -18.00 32.93 -1.94
C VAL A 118 -19.14 32.17 -2.63
N LEU A 119 -18.80 31.14 -3.41
CA LEU A 119 -19.74 30.14 -3.91
C LEU A 119 -19.52 28.80 -3.18
N MET A 120 -20.53 28.34 -2.45
CA MET A 120 -20.52 27.06 -1.74
C MET A 120 -21.24 25.98 -2.54
N VAL A 121 -20.66 24.78 -2.56
CA VAL A 121 -21.26 23.58 -3.16
C VAL A 121 -21.43 22.51 -2.08
N ALA A 122 -22.66 22.05 -1.92
CA ALA A 122 -23.05 21.02 -0.97
C ALA A 122 -23.62 19.79 -1.70
N SER A 123 -23.30 18.58 -1.22
CA SER A 123 -23.84 17.34 -1.78
C SER A 123 -25.08 16.89 -1.01
N TRP A 124 -26.06 16.34 -1.73
CA TRP A 124 -27.26 15.74 -1.11
C TRP A 124 -26.88 14.50 -0.28
N LEU A 125 -27.26 14.46 1.00
CA LEU A 125 -27.06 13.29 1.86
C LEU A 125 -28.31 12.40 1.81
N ALA A 126 -28.19 11.20 1.23
CA ALA A 126 -29.31 10.25 1.13
C ALA A 126 -29.68 9.55 2.46
N ASN A 127 -28.96 9.82 3.55
CA ASN A 127 -29.18 9.20 4.85
C ASN A 127 -30.25 9.97 5.65
N GLY A 128 -31.48 9.92 5.17
CA GLY A 128 -32.66 10.58 5.76
C GLY A 128 -33.82 9.61 5.99
N GLY A 129 -33.55 8.40 6.51
CA GLY A 129 -34.57 7.44 6.92
C GLY A 129 -35.37 7.85 8.18
N ARG A 130 -35.30 9.11 8.63
CA ARG A 130 -36.09 9.63 9.75
C ARG A 130 -36.54 11.05 9.41
N ARG A 131 -37.83 11.33 9.59
CA ARG A 131 -38.52 12.61 9.38
C ARG A 131 -37.67 13.79 9.87
N GLY A 132 -37.14 14.57 8.94
CA GLY A 132 -36.40 15.81 9.18
C GLY A 132 -36.13 16.54 7.85
N PRO A 133 -35.87 17.85 7.88
CA PRO A 133 -35.53 18.63 6.67
C PRO A 133 -34.28 18.05 5.97
N PRO A 134 -34.16 18.22 4.64
CA PRO A 134 -33.06 17.64 3.86
C PRO A 134 -31.71 18.20 4.34
N MET A 135 -30.86 17.33 4.89
CA MET A 135 -29.52 17.72 5.31
C MET A 135 -28.57 17.63 4.13
N TYR A 136 -27.89 18.74 3.84
CA TYR A 136 -26.81 18.79 2.85
C TYR A 136 -25.47 18.73 3.57
N LYS A 137 -24.45 18.14 2.92
CA LYS A 137 -23.09 18.16 3.45
C LYS A 137 -22.22 19.08 2.61
N MET A 138 -21.57 20.05 3.22
CA MET A 138 -20.67 20.97 2.53
C MET A 138 -19.50 20.20 1.90
N GLN A 139 -19.27 20.37 0.59
CA GLN A 139 -18.21 19.69 -0.15
C GLN A 139 -17.07 20.63 -0.52
N ALA A 140 -17.40 21.83 -0.99
CA ALA A 140 -16.40 22.81 -1.42
C ALA A 140 -16.92 24.24 -1.25
N VAL A 141 -15.98 25.15 -1.04
CA VAL A 141 -16.21 26.58 -0.86
C VAL A 141 -15.20 27.30 -1.75
N TYR A 142 -15.67 28.09 -2.71
CA TYR A 142 -14.84 28.78 -3.68
C TYR A 142 -14.92 30.29 -3.49
N ASN A 143 -13.78 30.97 -3.35
CA ASN A 143 -13.73 32.43 -3.34
C ASN A 143 -14.05 32.98 -4.74
N LEU A 144 -14.92 33.99 -4.84
CA LEU A 144 -15.34 34.55 -6.13
C LEU A 144 -14.19 35.21 -6.92
N GLU A 145 -13.12 35.65 -6.25
CA GLU A 145 -11.91 36.22 -6.88
C GLU A 145 -11.15 35.21 -7.74
N SER A 146 -11.01 33.98 -7.25
CA SER A 146 -10.25 32.92 -7.92
C SER A 146 -11.13 31.99 -8.77
N LEU A 147 -12.43 32.26 -8.83
CA LEU A 147 -13.41 31.46 -9.53
C LEU A 147 -13.63 31.97 -10.96
N ALA A 148 -13.49 31.14 -11.98
CA ALA A 148 -13.94 31.43 -13.34
C ALA A 148 -15.14 30.54 -13.70
N ILE A 149 -16.22 31.15 -14.19
CA ILE A 149 -17.45 30.44 -14.58
C ILE A 149 -17.57 30.58 -16.09
N VAL A 150 -17.58 29.44 -16.80
CA VAL A 150 -17.56 29.39 -18.25
C VAL A 150 -18.85 28.73 -18.75
N ASN A 151 -19.57 29.40 -19.63
CA ASN A 151 -20.72 28.83 -20.29
C ASN A 151 -20.30 27.72 -21.28
N VAL A 152 -20.76 26.49 -21.07
CA VAL A 152 -20.47 25.36 -21.96
C VAL A 152 -21.56 25.29 -23.03
N ARG A 153 -21.15 25.14 -24.30
CA ARG A 153 -22.07 24.91 -25.43
C ARG A 153 -22.57 23.47 -25.40
N ASP A 154 -23.82 23.27 -25.78
CA ASP A 154 -24.45 21.94 -25.71
C ASP A 154 -23.75 20.95 -26.66
N HIS A 155 -23.30 19.81 -26.12
CA HIS A 155 -22.68 18.74 -26.89
C HIS A 155 -23.00 17.36 -26.28
N GLY A 156 -23.62 16.49 -27.09
CA GLY A 156 -23.96 15.11 -26.67
C GLY A 156 -24.88 15.06 -25.44
N THR A 157 -24.39 14.44 -24.36
CA THR A 157 -25.08 14.30 -23.07
C THR A 157 -25.06 15.58 -22.23
N VAL A 158 -24.16 16.52 -22.53
CA VAL A 158 -24.00 17.79 -21.81
C VAL A 158 -24.90 18.84 -22.46
N LYS A 159 -26.08 19.05 -21.86
CA LYS A 159 -27.04 20.10 -22.27
C LYS A 159 -27.28 21.05 -21.12
N LEU A 160 -27.35 22.36 -21.39
CA LEU A 160 -27.64 23.38 -20.38
C LEU A 160 -26.63 23.40 -19.21
N ALA A 161 -25.35 23.16 -19.50
CA ALA A 161 -24.30 23.12 -18.49
C ALA A 161 -23.39 24.36 -18.47
N PHE A 162 -22.85 24.67 -17.30
CA PHE A 162 -21.75 25.63 -17.14
C PHE A 162 -20.58 24.96 -16.39
N LYS A 163 -19.36 25.43 -16.66
CA LYS A 163 -18.13 24.89 -16.08
C LYS A 163 -17.61 25.87 -15.04
N LEU A 164 -17.32 25.35 -13.85
CA LEU A 164 -16.67 26.04 -12.77
C LEU A 164 -15.17 25.70 -12.79
N LEU A 165 -14.35 26.71 -12.94
CA LEU A 165 -12.89 26.65 -12.94
C LEU A 165 -12.39 27.37 -11.69
N ALA A 166 -12.09 26.62 -10.64
CA ALA A 166 -11.36 27.14 -9.49
C ALA A 166 -9.93 26.57 -9.54
N PHE A 167 -8.93 27.33 -9.09
CA PHE A 167 -7.56 26.84 -9.01
C PHE A 167 -7.52 25.49 -8.26
N SER A 168 -7.00 24.44 -8.90
CA SER A 168 -6.97 23.01 -8.50
C SER A 168 -8.25 22.16 -8.72
N ASP A 169 -9.38 22.72 -9.17
CA ASP A 169 -10.65 21.97 -9.30
C ASP A 169 -11.48 22.45 -10.51
N THR A 170 -11.77 21.54 -11.46
CA THR A 170 -12.65 21.83 -12.62
C THR A 170 -13.90 20.97 -12.54
N ARG A 171 -15.07 21.61 -12.37
CA ARG A 171 -16.36 20.90 -12.26
C ARG A 171 -17.34 21.39 -13.31
N VAL A 172 -18.18 20.49 -13.81
CA VAL A 172 -19.22 20.82 -14.79
C VAL A 172 -20.58 20.60 -14.14
N PHE A 173 -21.45 21.60 -14.20
CA PHE A 173 -22.78 21.55 -13.62
C PHE A 173 -23.84 21.71 -14.69
N GLN A 174 -24.80 20.81 -14.71
CA GLN A 174 -25.98 20.84 -15.57
C GLN A 174 -27.17 21.41 -14.81
N CYS A 175 -27.82 22.41 -15.40
CA CYS A 175 -29.04 23.02 -14.88
C CYS A 175 -30.29 22.31 -15.40
N ALA A 176 -31.39 22.39 -14.65
CA ALA A 176 -32.67 21.80 -15.05
C ALA A 176 -33.34 22.54 -16.22
N THR A 177 -33.14 23.87 -16.32
CA THR A 177 -33.74 24.72 -17.36
C THR A 177 -32.74 25.73 -17.92
N ALA A 178 -32.98 26.19 -19.15
CA ALA A 178 -32.15 27.21 -19.80
C ALA A 178 -32.25 28.57 -19.09
N THR A 179 -33.40 28.85 -18.45
CA THR A 179 -33.60 30.05 -17.62
C THR A 179 -32.73 29.99 -16.37
N SER A 180 -32.70 28.85 -15.67
CA SER A 180 -31.85 28.66 -14.48
C SER A 180 -30.36 28.79 -14.83
N LYS A 181 -29.91 28.28 -16.00
CA LYS A 181 -28.53 28.47 -16.46
C LYS A 181 -28.18 29.96 -16.66
N LYS A 182 -29.07 30.74 -17.27
CA LYS A 182 -28.87 32.19 -17.45
C LYS A 182 -28.86 32.91 -16.11
N GLU A 183 -29.81 32.61 -15.24
CA GLU A 183 -29.88 33.18 -13.88
C GLU A 183 -28.59 32.91 -13.08
N TRP A 184 -28.05 31.69 -13.13
CA TRP A 184 -26.79 31.36 -12.47
C TRP A 184 -25.61 32.16 -13.01
N LEU A 185 -25.47 32.29 -14.34
CA LEU A 185 -24.41 33.08 -14.96
C LEU A 185 -24.54 34.57 -14.63
N ASP A 186 -25.74 35.12 -14.79
CA ASP A 186 -26.03 36.54 -14.54
C ASP A 186 -25.79 36.91 -13.07
N LYS A 187 -26.23 36.06 -12.12
CA LYS A 187 -26.04 36.29 -10.68
C LYS A 187 -24.58 36.17 -10.26
N CYS A 188 -23.82 35.24 -10.86
CA CYS A 188 -22.40 35.11 -10.57
C CYS A 188 -21.57 36.26 -11.16
N GLU A 189 -21.90 36.74 -12.36
CA GLU A 189 -21.29 37.94 -12.94
C GLU A 189 -21.64 39.20 -12.14
N GLN A 190 -22.89 39.33 -11.70
CA GLN A 190 -23.33 40.43 -10.85
C GLN A 190 -22.56 40.44 -9.51
N ALA A 191 -22.41 39.28 -8.85
CA ALA A 191 -21.66 39.16 -7.59
C ALA A 191 -20.18 39.54 -7.75
N LYS A 192 -19.55 39.15 -8.85
CA LYS A 192 -18.17 39.57 -9.17
C LYS A 192 -18.07 41.06 -9.43
N ARG A 193 -19.03 41.62 -10.17
CA ARG A 193 -19.04 43.05 -10.53
C ARG A 193 -19.29 43.94 -9.31
N THR A 194 -20.16 43.54 -8.39
CA THR A 194 -20.38 44.28 -7.12
C THR A 194 -19.14 44.27 -6.25
N LYS A 195 -18.44 43.14 -6.15
CA LYS A 195 -17.18 43.05 -5.40
C LYS A 195 -16.05 43.91 -5.98
N LEU A 196 -15.90 43.91 -7.32
CA LEU A 196 -14.96 44.80 -8.02
C LEU A 196 -15.32 46.29 -7.87
N ALA A 197 -16.60 46.63 -7.73
CA ALA A 197 -17.06 48.00 -7.49
C ALA A 197 -16.78 48.46 -6.04
N GLU A 198 -16.93 47.57 -5.05
CA GLU A 198 -16.57 47.84 -3.66
C GLU A 198 -15.06 48.07 -3.50
N GLU A 199 -14.21 47.26 -4.14
CA GLU A 199 -12.74 47.43 -4.10
C GLU A 199 -12.26 48.74 -4.75
N ASN A 200 -12.90 49.17 -5.84
CA ASN A 200 -12.59 50.43 -6.50
C ASN A 200 -13.06 51.67 -5.72
N SER A 201 -14.01 51.51 -4.79
CA SER A 201 -14.48 52.61 -3.94
C SER A 201 -13.57 52.90 -2.73
N VAL A 202 -12.77 51.91 -2.30
CA VAL A 202 -11.84 52.04 -1.16
C VAL A 202 -10.50 52.66 -1.57
N ASN A 203 -10.16 52.66 -2.88
CA ASN A 203 -8.88 53.16 -3.40
C ASN A 203 -9.02 54.46 -4.23
N ALA A 204 -9.60 55.51 -3.65
CA ALA A 204 -9.47 56.87 -4.18
C ALA A 204 -8.36 57.62 -3.43
N PRO A 205 -7.15 57.81 -4.00
CA PRO A 205 -6.15 58.69 -3.39
C PRO A 205 -6.52 60.16 -3.62
N GLU A 206 -6.52 60.90 -2.52
CA GLU A 206 -6.75 62.34 -2.42
C GLU A 206 -5.75 63.14 -3.27
N LYS A 207 -6.25 64.19 -3.92
CA LYS A 207 -5.47 65.25 -4.56
C LYS A 207 -4.91 66.20 -3.50
N HIS A 208 -3.62 66.50 -3.51
CA HIS A 208 -3.08 67.86 -3.26
C HIS A 208 -1.68 68.07 -3.93
N PRO A 209 -1.29 69.33 -4.28
CA PRO A 209 -0.32 69.66 -5.33
C PRO A 209 1.02 70.29 -4.86
N LYS A 210 1.96 70.52 -5.81
CA LYS A 210 3.22 71.32 -5.79
C LYS A 210 4.46 70.63 -5.16
N GLU A 211 5.73 70.80 -5.59
CA GLU A 211 6.42 71.81 -6.42
C GLU A 211 7.83 71.28 -6.85
N ASP A 212 8.49 72.06 -7.71
CA ASP A 212 9.64 71.81 -8.61
C ASP A 212 11.01 71.40 -8.05
N LYS A 213 11.84 70.78 -8.93
CA LYS A 213 13.22 71.19 -9.27
C LYS A 213 13.73 70.55 -10.60
N ALA A 214 13.56 71.29 -11.71
CA ALA A 214 14.59 71.82 -12.65
C ALA A 214 15.89 70.96 -12.88
N VAL A 215 16.50 70.69 -14.06
CA VAL A 215 16.56 71.14 -15.49
C VAL A 215 17.49 70.11 -16.25
N PRO A 216 17.84 70.15 -17.57
CA PRO A 216 17.18 70.58 -18.82
C PRO A 216 17.09 69.51 -19.95
N SER A 217 16.20 69.81 -20.89
CA SER A 217 16.07 69.31 -22.26
C SER A 217 17.16 69.79 -23.23
N ARG A 218 17.38 69.01 -24.32
CA ARG A 218 17.68 69.38 -25.73
C ARG A 218 17.61 68.06 -26.52
N SER A 219 16.97 67.90 -27.68
CA SER A 219 16.37 68.80 -28.67
C SER A 219 15.59 67.96 -29.68
N MET A 220 14.46 68.45 -30.18
CA MET A 220 13.79 67.98 -31.41
C MET A 220 13.98 69.08 -32.47
N SER A 221 14.35 68.72 -33.70
CA SER A 221 14.25 69.62 -34.86
C SER A 221 13.95 68.81 -36.12
N LEU A 222 12.94 69.28 -36.86
CA LEU A 222 12.44 68.74 -38.13
C LEU A 222 13.18 69.33 -39.36
N GLU A 223 13.38 68.45 -40.34
CA GLU A 223 13.54 68.54 -41.80
C GLU A 223 13.74 69.88 -42.55
N SER A 224 14.78 69.96 -43.39
CA SER A 224 14.65 70.14 -44.87
C SER A 224 16.01 70.16 -45.61
N ASN A 225 16.14 69.24 -46.58
CA ASN A 225 16.85 69.25 -47.88
C ASN A 225 18.11 70.11 -48.08
N THR A 226 19.21 69.50 -48.59
CA THR A 226 19.73 69.63 -49.98
C THR A 226 21.15 69.02 -50.13
N LEU A 227 21.27 67.96 -50.94
CA LEU A 227 22.38 67.48 -51.81
C LEU A 227 23.85 67.41 -51.31
N GLY A 228 24.45 66.21 -51.45
CA GLY A 228 25.89 66.01 -51.67
C GLY A 228 26.39 64.62 -51.25
N MET A 229 26.81 63.81 -52.22
CA MET A 229 27.52 62.50 -52.14
C MET A 229 28.57 62.42 -51.00
N GLU A 230 28.85 61.28 -50.38
CA GLU A 230 29.54 60.10 -50.93
C GLU A 230 29.31 58.84 -50.06
N ASP A 231 29.40 57.69 -50.72
CA ASP A 231 29.18 56.32 -50.24
C ASP A 231 30.03 55.89 -49.03
N ASP A 232 29.44 55.12 -48.11
CA ASP A 232 30.01 53.84 -47.67
C ASP A 232 28.90 52.90 -47.19
N ASP A 233 28.94 51.68 -47.72
CA ASP A 233 27.96 50.60 -47.68
C ASP A 233 28.11 49.72 -46.41
N ASP A 234 27.23 48.74 -46.23
CA ASP A 234 27.15 47.73 -45.15
C ASP A 234 26.30 48.11 -43.90
N SER A 235 25.04 48.49 -44.13
CA SER A 235 23.96 48.19 -43.17
C SER A 235 23.34 46.84 -43.55
N GLU A 236 23.89 45.74 -43.01
CA GLU A 236 23.22 44.43 -43.01
C GLU A 236 21.80 44.60 -42.45
N TYR A 237 20.79 44.44 -43.30
CA TYR A 237 19.39 44.34 -42.90
C TYR A 237 19.22 43.08 -42.03
N TYR A 238 19.40 43.20 -40.71
CA TYR A 238 18.90 42.18 -39.79
C TYR A 238 17.38 42.26 -39.80
N GLU A 239 16.74 41.25 -40.36
CA GLU A 239 15.30 41.03 -40.24
C GLU A 239 14.95 41.04 -38.73
N PRO A 240 13.94 41.83 -38.29
CA PRO A 240 13.65 41.98 -36.87
C PRO A 240 13.30 40.63 -36.27
N LEU A 241 13.88 40.35 -35.11
CA LEU A 241 13.64 39.10 -34.38
C LEU A 241 12.13 38.92 -34.13
N PRO A 242 11.60 37.70 -34.30
CA PRO A 242 10.19 37.44 -34.02
C PRO A 242 9.81 37.83 -32.59
N GLU A 243 8.67 38.50 -32.43
CA GLU A 243 8.17 39.02 -31.14
C GLU A 243 8.08 37.92 -30.06
N TRP A 244 7.68 36.71 -30.43
CA TRP A 244 7.64 35.57 -29.51
C TRP A 244 9.01 35.22 -28.90
N VAL A 245 10.13 35.45 -29.62
CA VAL A 245 11.48 35.15 -29.09
C VAL A 245 11.89 36.13 -27.99
N LEU A 246 11.39 37.37 -28.08
CA LEU A 246 11.61 38.40 -27.07
C LEU A 246 10.79 38.12 -25.80
N GLU A 247 9.56 37.62 -25.96
CA GLU A 247 8.63 37.33 -24.86
C GLU A 247 8.80 35.93 -24.25
N VAL A 248 9.54 35.02 -24.90
CA VAL A 248 9.73 33.62 -24.47
C VAL A 248 10.15 33.49 -23.00
N ALA A 249 10.97 34.39 -22.48
CA ALA A 249 11.39 34.33 -21.09
C ALA A 249 10.23 34.59 -20.11
N GLU A 250 9.36 35.54 -20.43
CA GLU A 250 8.18 35.91 -19.64
C GLU A 250 7.08 34.84 -19.77
N ASP A 251 6.87 34.34 -20.98
CA ASP A 251 5.94 33.23 -21.25
C ASP A 251 6.35 31.95 -20.50
N LEU A 252 7.65 31.64 -20.47
CA LEU A 252 8.17 30.52 -19.69
C LEU A 252 7.92 30.71 -18.19
N ASP A 253 8.14 31.91 -17.65
CA ASP A 253 7.86 32.20 -16.24
C ASP A 253 6.37 32.07 -15.91
N SER A 254 5.50 32.57 -16.79
CA SER A 254 4.05 32.44 -16.66
C SER A 254 3.63 30.97 -16.67
N CYS A 255 4.13 30.18 -17.63
CA CYS A 255 3.82 28.74 -17.73
C CYS A 255 4.34 27.95 -16.51
N ILE A 256 5.54 28.28 -16.00
CA ILE A 256 6.11 27.66 -14.79
C ILE A 256 5.26 28.01 -13.56
N ALA A 257 4.86 29.28 -13.41
CA ALA A 257 4.03 29.74 -12.30
C ALA A 257 2.63 29.09 -12.30
N GLN A 258 2.04 28.92 -13.48
CA GLN A 258 0.73 28.27 -13.66
C GLN A 258 0.80 26.73 -13.60
N ARG A 259 2.00 26.14 -13.46
CA ARG A 259 2.26 24.68 -13.48
C ARG A 259 1.86 24.00 -14.79
N HIS A 260 1.85 24.74 -15.89
CA HIS A 260 1.67 24.19 -17.24
C HIS A 260 3.01 23.67 -17.78
N PHE A 261 3.56 22.65 -17.13
CA PHE A 261 4.93 22.20 -17.39
C PHE A 261 5.15 21.61 -18.80
N GLU A 262 4.11 21.05 -19.43
CA GLU A 262 4.18 20.57 -20.82
C GLU A 262 4.26 21.72 -21.82
N GLU A 263 3.50 22.79 -21.59
CA GLU A 263 3.54 24.00 -22.42
C GLU A 263 4.89 24.71 -22.24
N ALA A 264 5.37 24.83 -21.00
CA ALA A 264 6.70 25.36 -20.69
C ALA A 264 7.81 24.57 -21.39
N TYR A 265 7.73 23.23 -21.38
CA TYR A 265 8.69 22.39 -22.11
C TYR A 265 8.61 22.63 -23.62
N GLY A 266 7.40 22.71 -24.20
CA GLY A 266 7.21 22.97 -25.63
C GLY A 266 7.77 24.32 -26.07
N LEU A 267 7.57 25.37 -25.28
CA LEU A 267 8.17 26.69 -25.52
C LEU A 267 9.69 26.65 -25.42
N LEU A 268 10.23 25.93 -24.43
CA LEU A 268 11.66 25.77 -24.24
C LEU A 268 12.31 24.98 -25.38
N GLU A 269 11.65 23.95 -25.90
CA GLU A 269 12.13 23.18 -27.06
C GLU A 269 12.11 24.04 -28.33
N LYS A 270 11.01 24.77 -28.60
CA LYS A 270 10.91 25.72 -29.72
C LYS A 270 11.99 26.80 -29.67
N ALA A 271 12.21 27.38 -28.49
CA ALA A 271 13.27 28.37 -28.29
C ALA A 271 14.66 27.76 -28.56
N LYS A 272 14.93 26.56 -28.05
CA LYS A 272 16.22 25.87 -28.29
C LYS A 272 16.44 25.45 -29.73
N THR A 273 15.41 25.08 -30.47
CA THR A 273 15.55 24.75 -31.90
C THR A 273 15.81 26.02 -32.71
N TYR A 274 15.05 27.09 -32.45
CA TYR A 274 15.25 28.37 -33.12
C TYR A 274 16.65 28.95 -32.87
N LEU A 275 17.11 28.90 -31.62
CA LEU A 275 18.45 29.35 -31.23
C LEU A 275 19.61 28.51 -31.79
N LYS A 276 19.34 27.29 -32.28
CA LYS A 276 20.35 26.47 -32.98
C LYS A 276 20.47 26.81 -34.45
N ASP A 277 19.36 27.20 -35.07
CA ASP A 277 19.30 27.50 -36.51
C ASP A 277 19.63 28.97 -36.82
N ALA A 278 19.51 29.86 -35.83
CA ALA A 278 19.80 31.28 -35.96
C ALA A 278 21.31 31.60 -35.92
N GLN A 279 21.72 32.64 -36.64
CA GLN A 279 23.08 33.18 -36.57
C GLN A 279 23.32 33.86 -35.20
N SER A 280 24.50 33.66 -34.64
CA SER A 280 24.82 34.12 -33.28
C SER A 280 24.97 35.64 -33.20
N THR A 281 23.95 36.34 -32.71
CA THR A 281 24.00 37.77 -32.35
C THR A 281 24.10 37.95 -30.83
N PRO A 282 24.65 39.07 -30.32
CA PRO A 282 24.78 39.29 -28.87
C PRO A 282 23.43 39.23 -28.13
N LEU A 283 22.36 39.75 -28.74
CA LEU A 283 21.00 39.69 -28.20
C LEU A 283 20.47 38.25 -28.12
N LEU A 284 20.71 37.42 -29.15
CA LEU A 284 20.32 36.01 -29.13
C LEU A 284 21.10 35.22 -28.07
N THR A 285 22.36 35.57 -27.80
CA THR A 285 23.12 34.94 -26.70
C THR A 285 22.55 35.29 -25.32
N GLU A 286 22.07 36.51 -25.11
CA GLU A 286 21.40 36.92 -23.87
C GLU A 286 20.04 36.22 -23.70
N ILE A 287 19.26 36.09 -24.78
CA ILE A 287 18.01 35.34 -24.75
C ILE A 287 18.30 33.85 -24.48
N GLN A 288 19.36 33.29 -25.07
CA GLN A 288 19.78 31.92 -24.82
C GLN A 288 20.18 31.68 -23.36
N THR A 289 20.89 32.61 -22.70
CA THR A 289 21.20 32.48 -21.27
C THR A 289 19.93 32.50 -20.43
N LYS A 290 19.02 33.45 -20.67
CA LYS A 290 17.72 33.53 -19.98
C LYS A 290 16.88 32.26 -20.16
N VAL A 291 16.78 31.74 -21.39
CA VAL A 291 16.05 30.49 -21.68
C VAL A 291 16.69 29.29 -20.96
N ASN A 292 18.01 29.23 -20.90
CA ASN A 292 18.71 28.18 -20.16
C ASN A 292 18.49 28.28 -18.64
N GLU A 293 18.51 29.49 -18.07
CA GLU A 293 18.18 29.73 -16.66
C GLU A 293 16.75 29.28 -16.32
N ARG A 294 15.77 29.61 -17.16
CA ARG A 294 14.39 29.15 -16.99
C ARG A 294 14.23 27.66 -17.18
N GLY A 295 15.03 27.05 -18.06
CA GLY A 295 15.16 25.59 -18.14
C GLY A 295 15.65 24.96 -16.85
N CYS A 296 16.66 25.55 -16.20
CA CYS A 296 17.12 25.12 -14.88
C CYS A 296 16.05 25.32 -13.81
N SER A 297 15.33 26.45 -13.84
CA SER A 297 14.21 26.73 -12.93
C SER A 297 13.09 25.68 -13.06
N LEU A 298 12.69 25.34 -14.29
CA LEU A 298 11.69 24.29 -14.56
C LEU A 298 12.13 22.94 -13.99
N VAL A 299 13.39 22.54 -14.20
CA VAL A 299 13.94 21.29 -13.60
C VAL A 299 13.87 21.33 -12.07
N ASN A 300 14.19 22.46 -11.45
CA ASN A 300 14.16 22.61 -10.00
C ASN A 300 12.72 22.52 -9.45
N VAL A 301 11.75 23.14 -10.12
CA VAL A 301 10.33 23.08 -9.73
C VAL A 301 9.79 21.64 -9.85
N LEU A 302 10.06 20.97 -10.98
CA LEU A 302 9.66 19.57 -11.20
C LEU A 302 10.29 18.62 -10.18
N THR A 303 11.55 18.86 -9.82
CA THR A 303 12.26 18.08 -8.79
C THR A 303 11.60 18.24 -7.43
N LYS A 304 11.35 19.49 -7.00
CA LYS A 304 10.69 19.78 -5.73
C LYS A 304 9.29 19.19 -5.66
N GLU A 305 8.52 19.23 -6.75
CA GLU A 305 7.18 18.65 -6.77
C GLU A 305 7.20 17.12 -6.58
N LEU A 306 8.17 16.44 -7.18
CA LEU A 306 8.37 14.99 -6.98
C LEU A 306 8.83 14.66 -5.56
N GLU A 307 9.71 15.46 -4.96
CA GLU A 307 10.15 15.31 -3.58
C GLU A 307 9.00 15.48 -2.59
N LEU A 308 8.22 16.56 -2.74
CA LEU A 308 7.03 16.81 -1.92
C LEU A 308 5.99 15.70 -2.10
N SER A 309 5.83 15.16 -3.31
CA SER A 309 4.95 14.02 -3.53
C SER A 309 5.42 12.76 -2.81
N ALA A 310 6.73 12.56 -2.62
CA ALA A 310 7.26 11.40 -1.88
C ALA A 310 7.10 11.55 -0.36
N GLU A 311 7.06 12.80 0.13
CA GLU A 311 6.94 13.12 1.56
C GLU A 311 5.47 13.26 2.02
N ALA A 312 4.54 13.46 1.09
CA ALA A 312 3.12 13.58 1.40
C ALA A 312 2.58 12.28 2.04
N LYS A 313 2.08 12.36 3.28
CA LYS A 313 1.46 11.22 3.99
C LYS A 313 0.17 10.69 3.31
N SER A 314 -0.42 11.48 2.41
CA SER A 314 -1.65 11.17 1.67
C SER A 314 -1.34 10.52 0.30
N LEU A 315 -0.53 9.46 0.28
CA LEU A 315 -0.22 8.69 -0.93
C LEU A 315 -1.36 7.72 -1.34
N GLN A 316 -2.60 8.16 -1.19
CA GLN A 316 -3.78 7.33 -1.48
C GLN A 316 -4.03 7.30 -3.00
N GLY A 317 -3.44 6.30 -3.66
CA GLY A 317 -3.82 5.83 -5.00
C GLY A 317 -3.45 6.69 -6.22
N GLY A 318 -3.12 7.98 -6.03
CA GLY A 318 -2.82 8.93 -7.12
C GLY A 318 -1.35 9.30 -7.30
N GLY A 319 -0.50 9.14 -6.27
CA GLY A 319 0.86 9.70 -6.25
C GLY A 319 1.78 9.25 -7.39
N LEU A 320 1.77 7.95 -7.75
CA LEU A 320 2.55 7.49 -8.91
C LEU A 320 2.01 8.04 -10.23
N ARG A 321 0.68 8.20 -10.37
CA ARG A 321 0.07 8.69 -11.61
C ARG A 321 0.38 10.16 -11.85
N SER A 322 0.29 10.99 -10.81
CA SER A 322 0.67 12.41 -10.90
C SER A 322 2.16 12.58 -11.18
N ALA A 323 3.00 11.75 -10.55
CA ALA A 323 4.45 11.77 -10.75
C ALA A 323 4.89 11.37 -12.17
N ARG A 324 4.11 10.55 -12.91
CA ARG A 324 4.44 10.16 -14.29
C ARG A 324 4.67 11.37 -15.21
N ARG A 325 3.85 12.42 -15.08
CA ARG A 325 3.94 13.61 -15.92
C ARG A 325 5.27 14.32 -15.70
N ALA A 326 5.59 14.62 -14.44
CA ALA A 326 6.84 15.26 -14.06
C ALA A 326 8.08 14.42 -14.43
N VAL A 327 8.02 13.09 -14.24
CA VAL A 327 9.12 12.19 -14.64
C VAL A 327 9.35 12.19 -16.15
N LYS A 328 8.29 12.14 -16.97
CA LYS A 328 8.40 12.22 -18.43
C LYS A 328 9.07 13.53 -18.88
N LEU A 329 8.66 14.65 -18.29
CA LEU A 329 9.25 15.97 -18.60
C LEU A 329 10.72 16.04 -18.19
N LEU A 330 11.10 15.49 -17.04
CA LEU A 330 12.51 15.42 -16.63
C LEU A 330 13.35 14.52 -17.55
N ILE A 331 12.78 13.42 -18.06
CA ILE A 331 13.45 12.57 -19.05
C ILE A 331 13.69 13.37 -20.35
N GLN A 332 12.67 14.10 -20.83
CA GLN A 332 12.78 14.96 -22.02
C GLN A 332 13.80 16.10 -21.84
N LEU A 333 13.92 16.65 -20.62
CA LEU A 333 14.93 17.65 -20.26
C LEU A 333 16.35 17.08 -20.06
N ASN A 334 16.62 15.82 -20.46
CA ASN A 334 17.90 15.13 -20.29
C ASN A 334 18.34 15.03 -18.82
N ARG A 335 17.41 14.84 -17.89
CA ARG A 335 17.65 14.60 -16.45
C ARG A 335 17.16 13.21 -16.03
N SER A 336 17.38 12.20 -16.87
CA SER A 336 16.89 10.83 -16.68
C SER A 336 17.38 10.16 -15.38
N ALA A 337 18.65 10.33 -15.01
CA ALA A 337 19.21 9.75 -13.79
C ALA A 337 18.57 10.33 -12.52
N GLN A 338 18.39 11.66 -12.48
CA GLN A 338 17.73 12.35 -11.37
C GLN A 338 16.25 11.97 -11.27
N ALA A 339 15.54 11.94 -12.41
CA ALA A 339 14.15 11.50 -12.48
C ALA A 339 13.98 10.04 -11.99
N CYS A 340 14.89 9.16 -12.38
CA CYS A 340 14.93 7.77 -11.95
C CYS A 340 15.07 7.66 -10.42
N HIS A 341 16.04 8.35 -9.83
CA HIS A 341 16.27 8.32 -8.39
C HIS A 341 15.05 8.82 -7.60
N LEU A 342 14.46 9.94 -8.01
CA LEU A 342 13.28 10.51 -7.35
C LEU A 342 12.05 9.62 -7.50
N TYR A 343 11.83 9.05 -8.68
CA TYR A 343 10.71 8.14 -8.92
C TYR A 343 10.83 6.86 -8.09
N LEU A 344 12.02 6.26 -8.00
CA LEU A 344 12.24 5.08 -7.17
C LEU A 344 12.05 5.39 -5.67
N ARG A 345 12.49 6.57 -5.21
CA ARG A 345 12.23 7.05 -3.83
C ARG A 345 10.73 7.17 -3.54
N LEU A 346 9.96 7.73 -4.47
CA LEU A 346 8.50 7.78 -4.39
C LEU A 346 7.89 6.37 -4.36
N CYS A 347 8.40 5.44 -5.17
CA CYS A 347 7.95 4.06 -5.19
C CYS A 347 8.17 3.37 -3.82
N SER A 348 9.33 3.56 -3.18
CA SER A 348 9.58 3.08 -1.83
C SER A 348 8.60 3.67 -0.81
N ALA A 349 8.33 4.98 -0.87
CA ALA A 349 7.38 5.63 0.04
C ALA A 349 5.96 5.06 -0.12
N VAL A 350 5.52 4.83 -1.35
CA VAL A 350 4.20 4.22 -1.63
C VAL A 350 4.15 2.77 -1.17
N LEU A 351 5.19 1.99 -1.44
CA LEU A 351 5.26 0.59 -1.01
C LEU A 351 5.19 0.51 0.52
N LYS A 352 6.01 1.30 1.22
CA LYS A 352 6.03 1.36 2.68
C LYS A 352 4.67 1.75 3.25
N ALA A 353 4.04 2.80 2.72
CA ALA A 353 2.71 3.23 3.16
C ALA A 353 1.61 2.18 2.90
N ARG A 354 1.76 1.35 1.86
CA ARG A 354 0.84 0.21 1.61
C ARG A 354 1.06 -0.91 2.62
N LEU A 355 2.31 -1.25 2.90
CA LEU A 355 2.65 -2.33 3.84
C LEU A 355 2.27 -1.98 5.28
N GLU A 356 2.47 -0.73 5.72
CA GLU A 356 2.09 -0.26 7.06
C GLU A 356 0.58 -0.31 7.34
N ARG A 357 -0.26 -0.34 6.30
CA ARG A 357 -1.73 -0.45 6.45
C ARG A 357 -2.20 -1.87 6.69
N ILE A 358 -1.35 -2.87 6.46
CA ILE A 358 -1.68 -4.27 6.67
C ILE A 358 -1.63 -4.52 8.18
N LYS A 359 -2.79 -4.75 8.77
CA LYS A 359 -2.89 -5.09 10.18
C LYS A 359 -2.39 -6.52 10.42
N GLU A 360 -1.72 -6.74 11.53
CA GLU A 360 -1.32 -8.05 12.04
C GLU A 360 -2.54 -8.82 12.61
N GLU A 361 -3.54 -9.09 11.77
CA GLU A 361 -4.74 -9.83 12.16
C GLU A 361 -4.68 -11.27 11.65
N GLY A 362 -4.83 -12.25 12.54
CA GLY A 362 -4.92 -13.67 12.19
C GLY A 362 -3.71 -14.53 12.57
N THR A 363 -3.56 -15.68 11.91
CA THR A 363 -2.40 -16.57 12.10
C THR A 363 -1.16 -16.00 11.42
N ILE A 364 0.03 -16.32 11.95
CA ILE A 364 1.31 -15.88 11.36
C ILE A 364 1.40 -16.26 9.89
N VAL A 365 0.93 -17.47 9.53
CA VAL A 365 0.89 -17.94 8.14
C VAL A 365 0.02 -17.05 7.26
N ALA A 366 -1.21 -16.73 7.70
CA ALA A 366 -2.11 -15.87 6.92
C ALA A 366 -1.53 -14.47 6.73
N TYR A 367 -0.98 -13.89 7.80
CA TYR A 367 -0.33 -12.59 7.75
C TYR A 367 0.86 -12.56 6.79
N VAL A 368 1.77 -13.54 6.89
CA VAL A 368 2.97 -13.62 6.03
C VAL A 368 2.60 -13.85 4.56
N LYS A 369 1.59 -14.69 4.29
CA LYS A 369 1.06 -14.87 2.94
C LYS A 369 0.51 -13.56 2.38
N GLN A 370 -0.26 -12.82 3.17
CA GLN A 370 -0.85 -11.55 2.76
C GLN A 370 0.21 -10.46 2.50
N ILE A 371 1.12 -10.23 3.45
CA ILE A 371 2.14 -9.18 3.31
C ILE A 371 3.11 -9.48 2.16
N SER A 372 3.53 -10.73 1.99
CA SER A 372 4.42 -11.11 0.88
C SER A 372 3.73 -11.01 -0.47
N ALA A 373 2.47 -11.44 -0.59
CA ALA A 373 1.70 -11.30 -1.83
C ALA A 373 1.56 -9.84 -2.23
N ILE A 374 1.18 -8.97 -1.29
CA ILE A 374 1.02 -7.53 -1.53
C ILE A 374 2.37 -6.89 -1.86
N ALA A 375 3.44 -7.21 -1.12
CA ALA A 375 4.75 -6.62 -1.38
C ALA A 375 5.27 -6.98 -2.78
N PHE A 376 5.33 -8.26 -3.14
CA PHE A 376 5.89 -8.69 -4.42
C PHE A 376 5.02 -8.28 -5.61
N SER A 377 3.69 -8.34 -5.50
CA SER A 377 2.79 -7.83 -6.57
C SER A 377 3.00 -6.34 -6.82
N ASN A 378 3.13 -5.52 -5.77
CA ASN A 378 3.44 -4.10 -5.92
C ASN A 378 4.81 -3.86 -6.54
N ILE A 379 5.86 -4.59 -6.12
CA ILE A 379 7.20 -4.46 -6.71
C ILE A 379 7.15 -4.81 -8.20
N VAL A 380 6.44 -5.89 -8.59
CA VAL A 380 6.25 -6.29 -9.99
C VAL A 380 5.50 -5.23 -10.79
N GLU A 381 4.42 -4.67 -10.24
CA GLU A 381 3.66 -3.59 -10.89
C GLU A 381 4.52 -2.34 -11.11
N ILE A 382 5.23 -1.90 -10.07
CA ILE A 382 6.14 -0.75 -10.11
C ILE A 382 7.26 -0.99 -11.12
N ALA A 383 7.90 -2.16 -11.10
CA ALA A 383 8.96 -2.50 -12.04
C ALA A 383 8.45 -2.52 -13.49
N ARG A 384 7.26 -3.09 -13.74
CA ARG A 384 6.64 -3.09 -15.07
C ARG A 384 6.34 -1.67 -15.55
N GLU A 385 5.83 -0.82 -14.67
CA GLU A 385 5.56 0.58 -14.98
C GLU A 385 6.84 1.40 -15.22
N PHE A 386 7.87 1.14 -14.42
CA PHE A 386 9.18 1.75 -14.58
C PHE A 386 9.78 1.43 -15.95
N LEU A 387 9.78 0.15 -16.35
CA LEU A 387 10.33 -0.28 -17.64
C LEU A 387 9.56 0.33 -18.83
N LYS A 388 8.26 0.59 -18.68
CA LYS A 388 7.47 1.35 -19.68
C LYS A 388 7.85 2.83 -19.73
N THR A 389 8.24 3.43 -18.60
CA THR A 389 8.57 4.85 -18.48
C THR A 389 10.01 5.14 -18.92
N PHE A 390 10.93 4.19 -18.72
CA PHE A 390 12.36 4.29 -19.05
C PHE A 390 12.82 3.23 -20.09
N PRO A 391 12.21 3.14 -21.29
CA PRO A 391 12.43 2.00 -22.20
C PRO A 391 13.83 1.95 -22.85
N LYS A 392 14.58 3.08 -22.89
CA LYS A 392 15.88 3.19 -23.58
C LYS A 392 17.04 3.56 -22.64
N SER A 393 16.83 3.54 -21.33
CA SER A 393 17.75 4.09 -20.35
C SER A 393 18.41 2.97 -19.52
N THR A 394 19.45 2.33 -20.05
CA THR A 394 20.15 1.21 -19.37
C THR A 394 20.65 1.57 -17.97
N ASN A 395 21.12 2.81 -17.77
CA ASN A 395 21.55 3.34 -16.48
C ASN A 395 20.39 3.43 -15.46
N CYS A 396 19.16 3.64 -15.92
CA CYS A 396 17.98 3.67 -15.06
C CYS A 396 17.51 2.25 -14.73
N THR A 397 17.68 1.30 -15.66
CA THR A 397 17.39 -0.12 -15.43
C THR A 397 18.28 -0.72 -14.34
N SER A 398 19.57 -0.38 -14.29
CA SER A 398 20.44 -0.81 -13.18
C SER A 398 19.99 -0.22 -11.85
N GLY A 399 19.54 1.03 -11.84
CA GLY A 399 18.90 1.67 -10.67
C GLY A 399 17.65 0.92 -10.19
N LEU A 400 16.79 0.45 -11.10
CA LEU A 400 15.62 -0.37 -10.76
C LEU A 400 16.02 -1.69 -10.09
N VAL A 401 17.04 -2.38 -10.61
CA VAL A 401 17.51 -3.65 -10.02
C VAL A 401 18.03 -3.44 -8.59
N VAL A 402 18.80 -2.36 -8.37
CA VAL A 402 19.28 -1.98 -7.03
C VAL A 402 18.10 -1.67 -6.11
N TRP A 403 17.09 -0.96 -6.59
CA TRP A 403 15.89 -0.66 -5.82
C TRP A 403 15.12 -1.94 -5.44
N CYS A 404 14.86 -2.83 -6.39
CA CYS A 404 14.21 -4.12 -6.12
C CYS A 404 15.01 -4.92 -5.07
N SER A 405 16.34 -4.97 -5.18
CA SER A 405 17.20 -5.61 -4.18
C SER A 405 17.02 -4.99 -2.78
N GLN A 406 16.95 -3.67 -2.67
CA GLN A 406 16.74 -2.99 -1.39
C GLN A 406 15.36 -3.28 -0.81
N GLU A 407 14.29 -3.24 -1.61
CA GLU A 407 12.94 -3.54 -1.14
C GLU A 407 12.79 -5.00 -0.70
N VAL A 408 13.35 -5.96 -1.44
CA VAL A 408 13.38 -7.37 -1.05
C VAL A 408 14.17 -7.56 0.25
N LYS A 409 15.29 -6.85 0.44
CA LYS A 409 16.06 -6.86 1.70
C LYS A 409 15.23 -6.33 2.87
N HIS A 410 14.52 -5.21 2.70
CA HIS A 410 13.69 -4.64 3.76
C HIS A 410 12.55 -5.58 4.14
N LEU A 411 11.85 -6.13 3.14
CA LEU A 411 10.78 -7.10 3.36
C LEU A 411 11.29 -8.35 4.08
N THR A 412 12.41 -8.91 3.63
CA THR A 412 13.00 -10.11 4.24
C THR A 412 13.45 -9.86 5.67
N SER A 413 14.06 -8.70 5.95
CA SER A 413 14.43 -8.30 7.31
C SER A 413 13.20 -8.20 8.20
N HIS A 414 12.12 -7.58 7.72
CA HIS A 414 10.87 -7.47 8.47
C HIS A 414 10.24 -8.84 8.74
N LEU A 415 10.14 -9.69 7.71
CA LEU A 415 9.63 -11.06 7.83
C LEU A 415 10.49 -11.89 8.79
N SER A 416 11.82 -11.75 8.77
CA SER A 416 12.70 -12.49 9.67
C SER A 416 12.43 -12.17 11.15
N GLN A 417 12.09 -10.92 11.49
CA GLN A 417 11.76 -10.54 12.87
C GLN A 417 10.44 -11.16 13.34
N GLN A 418 9.49 -11.38 12.43
CA GLN A 418 8.18 -11.96 12.72
C GLN A 418 8.19 -13.50 12.73
N LEU A 419 8.99 -14.10 11.86
CA LEU A 419 9.03 -15.56 11.64
C LEU A 419 9.85 -16.31 12.69
N PHE A 420 10.99 -15.76 13.11
CA PHE A 420 11.94 -16.44 14.01
C PHE A 420 11.70 -16.08 15.48
N VAL A 421 10.44 -16.27 15.92
CA VAL A 421 10.01 -16.08 17.31
C VAL A 421 9.91 -17.47 17.99
N PRO A 422 10.25 -17.64 19.29
CA PRO A 422 10.35 -18.95 19.93
C PRO A 422 9.09 -19.84 19.91
N LYS A 423 7.93 -19.29 19.54
CA LYS A 423 6.63 -19.98 19.54
C LYS A 423 6.27 -20.59 18.18
N VAL A 424 7.04 -20.32 17.13
CA VAL A 424 6.73 -20.74 15.75
C VAL A 424 7.33 -22.12 15.49
N THR A 425 6.54 -23.07 14.99
CA THR A 425 7.01 -24.42 14.67
C THR A 425 7.70 -24.44 13.31
N LEU A 426 8.63 -25.39 13.11
CA LEU A 426 9.35 -25.54 11.85
C LEU A 426 8.40 -25.68 10.64
N SER A 427 7.36 -26.49 10.74
CA SER A 427 6.38 -26.69 9.65
C SER A 427 5.66 -25.39 9.24
N THR A 428 5.24 -24.57 10.23
CA THR A 428 4.61 -23.25 9.92
C THR A 428 5.60 -22.28 9.26
N LEU A 429 6.87 -22.32 9.68
CA LEU A 429 7.93 -21.52 9.10
C LEU A 429 8.24 -21.95 7.65
N VAL A 430 8.30 -23.25 7.41
CA VAL A 430 8.47 -23.86 6.09
C VAL A 430 7.36 -23.39 5.14
N GLU A 431 6.09 -23.50 5.54
CA GLU A 431 4.96 -23.07 4.73
C GLU A 431 5.06 -21.58 4.34
N CYS A 432 5.44 -20.75 5.31
CA CYS A 432 5.66 -19.32 5.08
C CYS A 432 6.78 -19.08 4.06
N ILE A 433 7.94 -19.72 4.24
CA ILE A 433 9.11 -19.50 3.38
C ILE A 433 8.86 -19.99 1.95
N VAL A 434 8.23 -21.15 1.80
CA VAL A 434 7.86 -21.68 0.47
C VAL A 434 6.92 -20.71 -0.23
N THR A 435 5.94 -20.14 0.49
CA THR A 435 5.04 -19.14 -0.09
C THR A 435 5.76 -17.85 -0.47
N VAL A 436 6.64 -17.33 0.39
CA VAL A 436 7.43 -16.12 0.11
C VAL A 436 8.35 -16.33 -1.10
N ARG A 437 8.98 -17.51 -1.24
CA ARG A 437 9.78 -17.88 -2.41
C ARG A 437 8.94 -17.87 -3.70
N SER A 438 7.75 -18.47 -3.65
CA SER A 438 6.81 -18.47 -4.80
C SER A 438 6.41 -17.06 -5.23
N HIS A 439 6.15 -16.16 -4.27
CA HIS A 439 5.88 -14.75 -4.59
C HIS A 439 7.11 -14.02 -5.16
N CYS A 440 8.32 -14.35 -4.68
CA CYS A 440 9.56 -13.80 -5.21
C CYS A 440 9.82 -14.23 -6.67
N ASP A 441 9.48 -15.47 -7.03
CA ASP A 441 9.62 -16.02 -8.38
C ASP A 441 8.79 -15.23 -9.44
N GLN A 442 7.81 -14.42 -9.02
CA GLN A 442 7.08 -13.52 -9.93
C GLN A 442 7.99 -12.46 -10.57
N LEU A 443 9.05 -12.03 -9.88
CA LEU A 443 10.04 -11.07 -10.42
C LEU A 443 10.88 -11.68 -11.56
N THR A 444 11.01 -13.01 -11.60
CA THR A 444 11.71 -13.72 -12.67
C THR A 444 11.03 -13.53 -14.01
N GLN A 445 9.71 -13.29 -14.05
CA GLN A 445 8.97 -12.95 -15.27
C GLN A 445 9.43 -11.62 -15.89
N LEU A 446 10.03 -10.74 -15.09
CA LEU A 446 10.64 -9.48 -15.52
C LEU A 446 12.15 -9.62 -15.78
N GLY A 447 12.71 -10.83 -15.68
CA GLY A 447 14.14 -11.11 -15.84
C GLY A 447 14.99 -10.81 -14.59
N MET A 448 14.37 -10.67 -13.41
CA MET A 448 15.07 -10.40 -12.17
C MET A 448 14.86 -11.53 -11.15
N ASP A 449 15.92 -12.24 -10.79
CA ASP A 449 15.88 -13.29 -9.76
C ASP A 449 16.48 -12.75 -8.44
N PHE A 450 15.69 -12.76 -7.37
CA PHE A 450 16.11 -12.33 -6.03
C PHE A 450 16.04 -13.46 -4.99
N ARG A 451 15.82 -14.71 -5.41
CA ARG A 451 15.67 -15.85 -4.52
C ARG A 451 16.95 -16.11 -3.71
N TYR A 452 18.10 -15.98 -4.34
CA TYR A 452 19.41 -16.08 -3.68
C TYR A 452 19.57 -15.11 -2.51
N GLN A 453 19.01 -13.90 -2.64
CA GLN A 453 19.12 -12.85 -1.64
C GLN A 453 18.19 -13.13 -0.45
N LEU A 454 16.97 -13.58 -0.73
CA LEU A 454 16.01 -14.05 0.28
C LEU A 454 16.62 -15.20 1.10
N ASP A 455 17.10 -16.23 0.41
CA ASP A 455 17.69 -17.42 1.03
C ASP A 455 18.97 -17.08 1.82
N GLY A 456 19.80 -16.18 1.29
CA GLY A 456 21.01 -15.72 1.95
C GLY A 456 20.74 -15.05 3.30
N GLN A 457 19.67 -14.25 3.42
CA GLN A 457 19.30 -13.59 4.68
C GLN A 457 18.63 -14.53 5.68
N LEU A 458 17.83 -15.48 5.19
CA LEU A 458 17.17 -16.47 6.04
C LEU A 458 18.10 -17.60 6.49
N ARG A 459 19.26 -17.78 5.85
CA ARG A 459 20.21 -18.88 6.12
C ARG A 459 20.57 -19.05 7.59
N SER A 460 21.08 -17.99 8.22
CA SER A 460 21.55 -18.04 9.61
C SER A 460 20.43 -18.37 10.61
N PRO A 461 19.29 -17.66 10.59
CA PRO A 461 18.19 -18.00 11.50
C PRO A 461 17.57 -19.37 11.18
N LEU A 462 17.42 -19.76 9.91
CA LEU A 462 16.93 -21.11 9.54
C LEU A 462 17.85 -22.21 10.06
N ALA A 463 19.16 -22.06 9.90
CA ALA A 463 20.11 -23.06 10.38
C ALA A 463 20.02 -23.29 11.89
N LYS A 464 19.68 -22.24 12.67
CA LYS A 464 19.43 -22.37 14.12
C LYS A 464 18.11 -23.09 14.37
N THR A 465 17.02 -22.64 13.77
CA THR A 465 15.70 -23.25 13.96
C THR A 465 15.65 -24.73 13.53
N ILE A 466 16.35 -25.10 12.46
CA ILE A 466 16.46 -26.50 12.02
C ILE A 466 17.22 -27.34 13.08
N LYS A 467 18.28 -26.79 13.68
CA LYS A 467 19.01 -27.48 14.76
C LYS A 467 18.13 -27.62 15.99
N ASP A 468 17.46 -26.56 16.42
CA ASP A 468 16.58 -26.57 17.60
C ASP A 468 15.41 -27.55 17.40
N ALA A 469 14.79 -27.57 16.21
CA ALA A 469 13.76 -28.54 15.85
C ALA A 469 14.31 -29.98 15.84
N GLY A 470 15.53 -30.15 15.35
CA GLY A 470 16.27 -31.41 15.39
C GLY A 470 16.53 -31.92 16.81
N GLU A 471 16.95 -31.03 17.71
CA GLU A 471 17.19 -31.33 19.13
C GLU A 471 15.87 -31.72 19.84
N ASN A 472 14.81 -30.95 19.63
CA ASN A 472 13.48 -31.26 20.18
C ASN A 472 12.94 -32.62 19.69
N CYS A 473 13.14 -32.92 18.40
CA CYS A 473 12.81 -34.21 17.82
C CYS A 473 13.63 -35.32 18.47
N LEU A 474 14.95 -35.13 18.58
CA LEU A 474 15.88 -36.08 19.16
C LEU A 474 15.57 -36.40 20.63
N ASP A 475 15.22 -35.40 21.44
CA ASP A 475 14.80 -35.61 22.83
C ASP A 475 13.47 -36.36 22.94
N THR A 476 12.57 -36.15 21.98
CA THR A 476 11.31 -36.91 21.90
C THR A 476 11.55 -38.37 21.53
N VAL A 477 12.43 -38.63 20.56
CA VAL A 477 12.84 -40.00 20.20
C VAL A 477 13.51 -40.70 21.38
N LYS A 478 14.45 -40.05 22.07
CA LYS A 478 15.10 -40.64 23.27
C LYS A 478 14.11 -41.02 24.36
N ARG A 479 13.07 -40.21 24.58
CA ARG A 479 12.01 -40.49 25.55
C ARG A 479 11.20 -41.73 25.14
N HIS A 480 10.78 -41.80 23.89
CA HIS A 480 10.04 -42.96 23.39
C HIS A 480 10.88 -44.24 23.39
N VAL A 481 12.18 -44.14 23.11
CA VAL A 481 13.14 -45.24 23.25
C VAL A 481 13.21 -45.74 24.70
N ALA A 482 13.23 -44.84 25.69
CA ALA A 482 13.26 -45.21 27.11
C ALA A 482 11.95 -45.84 27.61
N GLU A 483 10.82 -45.48 27.00
CA GLU A 483 9.48 -46.00 27.32
C GLU A 483 9.09 -47.23 26.47
N ASP A 484 9.96 -47.67 25.56
CA ASP A 484 9.65 -48.73 24.61
C ASP A 484 9.57 -50.10 25.32
N ASN A 485 8.37 -50.68 25.27
CA ASN A 485 8.06 -51.93 25.92
C ASN A 485 8.02 -53.12 24.94
N TRP A 486 8.37 -52.92 23.66
CA TRP A 486 8.39 -53.98 22.64
C TRP A 486 7.08 -54.76 22.52
N ARG A 487 5.96 -54.05 22.59
CA ARG A 487 4.61 -54.62 22.40
C ARG A 487 3.99 -54.16 21.09
N PRO A 488 3.26 -55.04 20.38
CA PRO A 488 2.45 -54.63 19.23
C PRO A 488 1.43 -53.56 19.64
N THR A 489 1.13 -52.64 18.72
CA THR A 489 0.20 -51.54 18.98
C THR A 489 -1.24 -51.98 18.71
N ASN A 490 -2.12 -51.75 19.68
CA ASN A 490 -3.57 -51.97 19.53
C ASN A 490 -4.26 -50.64 19.24
N MET A 491 -5.02 -50.56 18.15
CA MET A 491 -5.75 -49.35 17.74
C MET A 491 -7.19 -49.29 18.28
N GLU A 492 -7.58 -50.27 19.10
CA GLU A 492 -8.89 -50.46 19.75
C GLU A 492 -10.05 -50.71 18.78
N THR A 493 -10.16 -49.91 17.72
CA THR A 493 -11.22 -49.94 16.71
C THR A 493 -10.63 -50.05 15.30
N SER A 494 -11.27 -50.84 14.43
CA SER A 494 -10.90 -50.99 13.01
C SER A 494 -10.87 -49.64 12.25
N GLN A 495 -11.74 -48.69 12.61
CA GLN A 495 -11.74 -47.33 12.03
C GLN A 495 -10.48 -46.52 12.36
N ASN A 496 -9.94 -46.64 13.57
CA ASN A 496 -8.71 -45.94 13.97
C ASN A 496 -7.49 -46.54 13.25
N LEU A 497 -7.52 -47.85 13.02
CA LEU A 497 -6.51 -48.54 12.22
C LEU A 497 -6.55 -48.06 10.77
N GLN A 498 -7.73 -47.95 10.16
CA GLN A 498 -7.87 -47.41 8.79
C GLN A 498 -7.37 -45.97 8.69
N LYS A 499 -7.72 -45.09 9.64
CA LYS A 499 -7.20 -43.71 9.69
C LYS A 499 -5.68 -43.64 9.79
N LEU A 500 -5.08 -44.49 10.64
CA LEU A 500 -3.64 -44.54 10.78
C LEU A 500 -2.96 -45.04 9.50
N LEU A 501 -3.53 -46.05 8.84
CA LEU A 501 -3.00 -46.55 7.57
C LEU A 501 -3.08 -45.50 6.48
N THR A 502 -4.20 -44.77 6.36
CA THR A 502 -4.30 -43.67 5.40
C THR A 502 -3.30 -42.56 5.69
N GLU A 503 -3.10 -42.18 6.96
CA GLU A 503 -2.08 -41.19 7.33
C GLU A 503 -0.66 -41.67 6.98
N LEU A 504 -0.34 -42.95 7.21
CA LEU A 504 0.97 -43.51 6.85
C LEU A 504 1.17 -43.62 5.34
N GLU A 505 0.10 -43.90 4.59
CA GLU A 505 0.09 -43.87 3.12
C GLU A 505 0.28 -42.45 2.58
N ASP A 506 -0.32 -41.43 3.21
CA ASP A 506 -0.13 -40.02 2.84
C ASP A 506 1.36 -39.59 2.99
N PHE A 507 2.06 -40.11 4.01
CA PHE A 507 3.52 -39.93 4.16
C PHE A 507 4.36 -40.80 3.21
N GLY A 508 3.74 -41.71 2.45
CA GLY A 508 4.43 -42.67 1.60
C GLY A 508 5.18 -43.76 2.38
N ILE A 509 4.77 -44.03 3.62
CA ILE A 509 5.35 -45.04 4.53
C ILE A 509 4.29 -46.13 4.83
N GLY A 510 3.63 -46.64 3.79
CA GLY A 510 2.66 -47.71 3.96
C GLY A 510 3.29 -48.95 4.61
N ILE A 511 2.53 -49.67 5.43
CA ILE A 511 2.98 -50.87 6.13
C ILE A 511 2.92 -52.07 5.16
N PRO A 512 4.05 -52.62 4.67
CA PRO A 512 4.01 -53.67 3.65
C PRO A 512 3.74 -55.02 4.33
N SER A 513 2.59 -55.64 4.04
CA SER A 513 2.36 -57.09 4.17
C SER A 513 2.74 -57.74 5.52
N LEU A 514 2.69 -57.00 6.63
CA LEU A 514 2.75 -57.60 7.94
C LEU A 514 1.34 -58.09 8.29
N GLN A 515 1.18 -59.29 8.83
CA GLN A 515 -0.13 -59.87 9.17
C GLN A 515 -0.87 -58.98 10.19
N THR A 516 -1.71 -58.09 9.70
CA THR A 516 -2.54 -57.18 10.49
C THR A 516 -3.83 -57.92 10.85
N ASN A 517 -4.09 -58.12 12.15
CA ASN A 517 -5.42 -58.54 12.61
C ASN A 517 -6.33 -57.30 12.67
N ASP A 518 -7.66 -57.46 12.73
CA ASP A 518 -8.66 -56.37 12.59
C ASP A 518 -8.42 -55.11 13.45
N CYS A 519 -7.65 -55.19 14.55
CA CYS A 519 -7.28 -54.04 15.40
C CYS A 519 -5.77 -53.94 15.77
N TRP A 520 -4.91 -54.86 15.32
CA TRP A 520 -3.51 -54.95 15.79
C TRP A 520 -2.50 -54.73 14.69
N ILE A 521 -1.50 -53.88 14.98
CA ILE A 521 -0.38 -53.60 14.10
C ILE A 521 0.88 -54.26 14.69
N PRO A 522 1.63 -55.06 13.92
CA PRO A 522 2.84 -55.73 14.37
C PRO A 522 4.08 -54.80 14.37
N LEU A 523 3.86 -53.54 14.76
CA LEU A 523 4.86 -52.51 15.01
C LEU A 523 4.63 -51.92 16.40
N THR A 524 5.70 -51.45 17.05
CA THR A 524 5.60 -50.79 18.36
C THR A 524 5.08 -49.36 18.19
N TYR A 525 4.50 -48.83 19.27
CA TYR A 525 4.05 -47.44 19.29
C TYR A 525 5.20 -46.47 18.99
N ASN A 526 6.39 -46.75 19.55
CA ASN A 526 7.62 -46.00 19.30
C ASN A 526 7.96 -45.95 17.81
N THR A 527 7.99 -47.09 17.11
CA THR A 527 8.34 -47.12 15.68
C THR A 527 7.34 -46.36 14.81
N ILE A 528 6.04 -46.39 15.15
CA ILE A 528 5.00 -45.64 14.41
C ILE A 528 5.11 -44.12 14.66
N THR A 529 5.30 -43.70 15.92
CA THR A 529 5.45 -42.27 16.23
C THR A 529 6.76 -41.72 15.66
N PHE A 530 7.85 -42.48 15.76
CA PHE A 530 9.13 -42.15 15.13
C PHE A 530 8.99 -41.99 13.61
N SER A 531 8.30 -42.92 12.93
CA SER A 531 8.18 -42.85 11.46
C SER A 531 7.50 -41.57 10.99
N LYS A 532 6.41 -41.18 11.68
CA LYS A 532 5.70 -39.93 11.39
C LYS A 532 6.59 -38.72 11.70
N LEU A 533 7.23 -38.71 12.87
CA LEU A 533 8.05 -37.59 13.31
C LEU A 533 9.26 -37.37 12.38
N TYR A 534 9.94 -38.44 11.98
CA TYR A 534 11.11 -38.39 11.12
C TYR A 534 10.77 -37.91 9.71
N VAL A 535 9.71 -38.45 9.08
CA VAL A 535 9.34 -38.06 7.72
C VAL A 535 8.79 -36.65 7.66
N ASN A 536 8.01 -36.20 8.64
CA ASN A 536 7.61 -34.79 8.75
C ASN A 536 8.85 -33.87 8.83
N LEU A 537 9.80 -34.17 9.72
CA LEU A 537 11.03 -33.39 9.85
C LEU A 537 11.82 -33.39 8.53
N LEU A 538 11.89 -34.53 7.85
CA LEU A 538 12.58 -34.66 6.57
C LEU A 538 11.92 -33.80 5.48
N GLU A 539 10.61 -33.88 5.29
CA GLU A 539 9.87 -33.11 4.29
C GLU A 539 9.99 -31.61 4.55
N ASP A 540 9.80 -31.20 5.81
CA ASP A 540 9.99 -29.83 6.26
C ASP A 540 11.41 -29.35 5.91
N CYS A 541 12.46 -30.09 6.28
CA CYS A 541 13.85 -29.70 6.00
C CYS A 541 14.16 -29.64 4.50
N LEU A 542 13.67 -30.61 3.72
CA LEU A 542 13.95 -30.71 2.29
C LEU A 542 13.24 -29.62 1.48
N SER A 543 12.04 -29.21 1.88
CA SER A 543 11.29 -28.15 1.19
C SER A 543 12.00 -26.78 1.24
N ILE A 544 12.76 -26.53 2.31
CA ILE A 544 13.55 -25.30 2.48
C ILE A 544 15.03 -25.48 2.09
N ALA A 545 15.42 -26.66 1.61
CA ALA A 545 16.80 -26.99 1.32
C ALA A 545 17.44 -26.03 0.31
N THR A 546 18.63 -25.56 0.67
CA THR A 546 19.53 -24.79 -0.19
C THR A 546 20.92 -25.45 -0.12
N PRO A 547 21.77 -25.30 -1.14
CA PRO A 547 23.14 -25.84 -1.12
C PRO A 547 23.92 -25.47 0.15
N GLU A 548 23.64 -24.29 0.68
CA GLU A 548 24.22 -23.72 1.88
C GLU A 548 23.74 -24.33 3.20
N LEU A 549 22.49 -24.82 3.24
CA LEU A 549 21.85 -25.42 4.41
C LEU A 549 21.97 -26.94 4.45
N ILE A 550 22.30 -27.57 3.32
CA ILE A 550 22.25 -29.03 3.18
C ILE A 550 23.12 -29.76 4.21
N SER A 551 24.31 -29.24 4.53
CA SER A 551 25.20 -29.84 5.54
C SER A 551 24.57 -29.84 6.94
N THR A 552 23.83 -28.78 7.29
CA THR A 552 23.11 -28.69 8.57
C THR A 552 21.93 -29.64 8.60
N ILE A 553 21.14 -29.67 7.51
CA ILE A 553 20.00 -30.58 7.35
C ILE A 553 20.46 -32.04 7.46
N ASP A 554 21.50 -32.41 6.70
CA ASP A 554 22.11 -33.75 6.76
C ASP A 554 22.53 -34.11 8.18
N GLY A 555 23.17 -33.18 8.90
CA GLY A 555 23.61 -33.37 10.28
C GLY A 555 22.46 -33.71 11.21
N VAL A 556 21.38 -32.93 11.15
CA VAL A 556 20.18 -33.10 11.98
C VAL A 556 19.45 -34.41 11.66
N LEU A 557 19.19 -34.68 10.38
CA LEU A 557 18.49 -35.90 9.96
C LEU A 557 19.28 -37.16 10.30
N VAL A 558 20.60 -37.13 10.15
CA VAL A 558 21.47 -38.24 10.53
C VAL A 558 21.51 -38.41 12.05
N SER A 559 21.53 -37.33 12.84
CA SER A 559 21.54 -37.47 14.30
C SER A 559 20.26 -38.08 14.84
N VAL A 560 19.10 -37.68 14.32
CA VAL A 560 17.80 -38.24 14.74
C VAL A 560 17.69 -39.71 14.36
N MET A 561 17.97 -40.06 13.09
CA MET A 561 17.91 -41.45 12.63
C MET A 561 18.91 -42.35 13.36
N ARG A 562 20.11 -41.85 13.68
CA ARG A 562 21.14 -42.63 14.38
C ARG A 562 20.67 -43.13 15.74
N VAL A 563 19.91 -42.34 16.50
CA VAL A 563 19.41 -42.74 17.83
C VAL A 563 18.47 -43.95 17.69
N GLU A 564 17.53 -43.90 16.75
CA GLU A 564 16.60 -45.01 16.52
C GLU A 564 17.33 -46.25 15.99
N VAL A 565 18.25 -46.08 15.04
CA VAL A 565 19.07 -47.20 14.52
C VAL A 565 19.89 -47.86 15.64
N GLN A 566 20.46 -47.07 16.55
CA GLN A 566 21.20 -47.59 17.70
C GLN A 566 20.30 -48.35 18.68
N HIS A 567 19.09 -47.83 18.98
CA HIS A 567 18.08 -48.54 19.77
C HIS A 567 17.75 -49.90 19.17
N LEU A 568 17.45 -49.94 17.87
CA LEU A 568 17.17 -51.17 17.14
C LEU A 568 18.33 -52.18 17.19
N ILE A 569 19.57 -51.74 16.98
CA ILE A 569 20.75 -52.61 17.01
C ILE A 569 20.94 -53.19 18.42
N VAL A 570 20.87 -52.36 19.46
CA VAL A 570 21.00 -52.82 20.86
C VAL A 570 19.91 -53.85 21.17
N SER A 571 18.65 -53.57 20.83
CA SER A 571 17.53 -54.48 21.07
C SER A 571 17.58 -55.77 20.25
N LEU A 572 18.14 -55.76 19.04
CA LEU A 572 18.37 -56.98 18.25
C LEU A 572 19.41 -57.91 18.87
N THR A 573 20.37 -57.34 19.62
CA THR A 573 21.44 -58.08 20.30
C THR A 573 21.12 -58.44 21.76
N ASP A 574 20.05 -57.89 22.34
CA ASP A 574 19.71 -58.10 23.75
C ASP A 574 19.19 -59.53 23.99
N PRO A 575 19.87 -60.35 24.82
CA PRO A 575 19.42 -61.70 25.14
C PRO A 575 18.09 -61.76 25.90
N LYS A 576 17.61 -60.66 26.50
CA LYS A 576 16.33 -60.60 27.23
C LYS A 576 15.12 -60.57 26.30
N LEU A 577 15.26 -60.05 25.08
CA LEU A 577 14.18 -59.89 24.11
C LEU A 577 14.00 -61.10 23.18
N LYS A 578 14.52 -62.28 23.55
CA LYS A 578 14.46 -63.50 22.70
C LYS A 578 13.04 -63.89 22.28
N GLN A 579 12.05 -63.68 23.14
CA GLN A 579 10.64 -63.99 22.86
C GLN A 579 10.02 -63.01 21.85
N GLU A 580 10.44 -61.75 21.89
CA GLU A 580 9.94 -60.65 21.05
C GLU A 580 10.82 -60.43 19.82
N ARG A 581 11.85 -61.27 19.60
CA ARG A 581 12.85 -61.12 18.52
C ARG A 581 12.23 -60.95 17.13
N LYS A 582 11.12 -61.63 16.85
CA LYS A 582 10.39 -61.48 15.57
C LYS A 582 9.76 -60.09 15.43
N LEU A 583 9.22 -59.52 16.52
CA LEU A 583 8.67 -58.17 16.54
C LEU A 583 9.79 -57.13 16.37
N VAL A 584 10.90 -57.28 17.10
CA VAL A 584 12.08 -56.41 16.95
C VAL A 584 12.60 -56.44 15.50
N GLN A 585 12.69 -57.63 14.88
CA GLN A 585 13.06 -57.79 13.48
C GLN A 585 12.09 -57.11 12.51
N ASN A 586 10.78 -57.23 12.75
CA ASN A 586 9.76 -56.55 11.93
C ASN A 586 9.87 -55.03 12.00
N ASN A 587 10.05 -54.45 13.21
CA ASN A 587 10.23 -53.01 13.39
C ASN A 587 11.54 -52.54 12.73
N ALA A 588 12.64 -53.26 12.95
CA ALA A 588 13.91 -52.95 12.30
C ALA A 588 13.84 -53.04 10.77
N ALA A 589 13.09 -54.02 10.22
CA ALA A 589 12.88 -54.14 8.78
C ALA A 589 12.05 -52.97 8.25
N TYR A 590 11.02 -52.57 8.98
CA TYR A 590 10.19 -51.43 8.63
C TYR A 590 11.00 -50.11 8.60
N VAL A 591 11.82 -49.84 9.63
CA VAL A 591 12.69 -48.66 9.64
C VAL A 591 13.71 -48.70 8.50
N ARG A 592 14.34 -49.85 8.24
CA ARG A 592 15.38 -50.01 7.21
C ARG A 592 14.83 -49.92 5.78
N ASP A 593 13.77 -50.66 5.50
CA ASP A 593 13.29 -50.91 4.14
C ASP A 593 12.17 -49.96 3.72
N VAL A 594 11.46 -49.35 4.68
CA VAL A 594 10.39 -48.38 4.40
C VAL A 594 10.85 -46.97 4.75
N ILE A 595 11.18 -46.67 6.01
CA ILE A 595 11.46 -45.28 6.45
C ILE A 595 12.76 -44.76 5.82
N ILE A 596 13.87 -45.49 5.96
CA ILE A 596 15.14 -45.04 5.38
C ILE A 596 15.07 -45.04 3.86
N ALA A 597 14.40 -46.02 3.24
CA ALA A 597 14.21 -46.03 1.79
C ALA A 597 13.43 -44.81 1.29
N ARG A 598 12.31 -44.48 1.95
CA ARG A 598 11.52 -43.27 1.67
C ARG A 598 12.35 -42.01 1.88
N GLY A 599 13.17 -41.97 2.93
CA GLY A 599 14.06 -40.85 3.19
C GLY A 599 15.09 -40.62 2.09
N LEU A 600 15.64 -41.71 1.54
CA LEU A 600 16.58 -41.65 0.41
C LEU A 600 15.90 -41.21 -0.90
N GLU A 601 14.67 -41.65 -1.13
CA GLU A 601 13.87 -41.25 -2.28
C GLU A 601 13.58 -39.74 -2.25
N LEU A 602 13.01 -39.25 -1.14
CA LEU A 602 12.69 -37.83 -0.94
C LEU A 602 13.93 -36.94 -1.03
N TYR A 603 15.05 -37.36 -0.44
CA TYR A 603 16.29 -36.62 -0.53
C TYR A 603 16.80 -36.53 -1.97
N LYS A 604 16.74 -37.64 -2.71
CA LYS A 604 17.16 -37.69 -4.11
C LYS A 604 16.26 -36.82 -4.99
N SER A 605 14.95 -36.82 -4.77
CA SER A 605 14.04 -35.96 -5.54
C SER A 605 14.25 -34.48 -5.27
N ALA A 606 14.58 -34.10 -4.02
CA ALA A 606 14.78 -32.70 -3.65
C ALA A 606 16.17 -32.16 -4.05
N THR A 607 17.23 -32.97 -3.94
CA THR A 607 18.62 -32.50 -4.10
C THR A 607 19.32 -33.01 -5.35
N ASN A 608 18.76 -34.00 -6.04
CA ASN A 608 19.42 -34.80 -7.09
C ASN A 608 20.71 -35.51 -6.63
N GLN A 609 20.97 -35.59 -5.32
CA GLN A 609 22.15 -36.24 -4.76
C GLN A 609 21.77 -37.51 -3.97
N LYS A 610 22.77 -38.37 -3.73
CA LYS A 610 22.62 -39.56 -2.89
C LYS A 610 22.96 -39.21 -1.44
N PHE A 611 22.05 -39.51 -0.51
CA PHE A 611 22.29 -39.31 0.92
C PHE A 611 23.17 -40.42 1.51
N THR A 612 24.48 -40.34 1.29
CA THR A 612 25.46 -41.38 1.67
C THR A 612 25.48 -41.70 3.15
N LYS A 613 25.34 -40.69 4.02
CA LYS A 613 25.34 -40.87 5.47
C LYS A 613 24.12 -41.66 5.95
N LEU A 614 22.95 -41.44 5.34
CA LEU A 614 21.73 -42.18 5.65
C LEU A 614 21.78 -43.62 5.11
N LEU A 615 22.38 -43.81 3.92
CA LEU A 615 22.69 -45.15 3.39
C LEU A 615 23.58 -45.95 4.34
N ALA A 616 24.63 -45.33 4.88
CA ALA A 616 25.52 -45.99 5.84
C ALA A 616 24.79 -46.40 7.14
N LEU A 617 23.75 -45.67 7.56
CA LEU A 617 22.89 -46.09 8.67
C LEU A 617 21.98 -47.26 8.29
N LYS A 618 21.47 -47.29 7.05
CA LYS A 618 20.70 -48.42 6.52
C LYS A 618 21.48 -49.73 6.60
N GLU A 619 22.76 -49.69 6.22
CA GLU A 619 23.64 -50.86 6.18
C GLU A 619 24.02 -51.39 7.57
N GLN A 620 23.89 -50.59 8.63
CA GLN A 620 24.14 -51.02 10.00
C GLN A 620 23.05 -51.93 10.56
N ILE A 621 21.83 -51.89 10.00
CA ILE A 621 20.74 -52.79 10.40
C ILE A 621 20.92 -54.14 9.70
N VAL A 622 21.73 -55.01 10.30
CA VAL A 622 21.98 -56.38 9.84
C VAL A 622 21.11 -57.36 10.62
N PHE A 623 20.36 -58.20 9.89
CA PHE A 623 19.69 -59.35 10.49
C PHE A 623 20.65 -60.53 10.53
N GLU A 624 20.95 -61.04 11.72
CA GLU A 624 21.64 -62.33 11.84
C GLU A 624 20.81 -63.40 11.11
N SER A 625 21.41 -64.03 10.10
CA SER A 625 20.86 -65.26 9.53
C SER A 625 20.83 -66.35 10.61
N PRO A 626 19.79 -67.18 10.72
CA PRO A 626 19.85 -68.36 11.58
C PRO A 626 21.02 -69.22 11.10
N SER A 627 22.02 -69.44 11.96
CA SER A 627 23.13 -70.33 11.66
C SER A 627 22.59 -71.73 11.36
N PRO A 628 23.01 -72.42 10.28
CA PRO A 628 22.62 -73.79 10.01
C PRO A 628 23.50 -74.73 10.86
N THR A 629 23.51 -74.55 12.18
CA THR A 629 24.17 -75.50 13.08
C THR A 629 23.15 -76.58 13.43
N LYS A 630 22.99 -77.57 12.52
CA LYS A 630 22.41 -78.87 12.90
C LYS A 630 23.22 -79.40 14.10
N PRO A 631 22.60 -79.75 15.23
CA PRO A 631 23.33 -80.40 16.31
C PRO A 631 23.87 -81.75 15.80
N LYS A 632 25.19 -81.96 15.91
CA LYS A 632 25.79 -83.28 15.65
C LYS A 632 25.17 -84.28 16.63
N PRO A 633 24.61 -85.41 16.17
CA PRO A 633 24.12 -86.44 17.08
C PRO A 633 25.30 -87.02 17.87
N ALA A 634 25.15 -87.08 19.20
CA ALA A 634 26.09 -87.74 20.10
C ALA A 634 26.33 -89.21 19.67
N PRO A 635 27.56 -89.73 19.80
CA PRO A 635 27.87 -91.10 19.43
C PRO A 635 27.12 -92.06 20.36
N ARG A 636 26.25 -92.90 19.78
CA ARG A 636 25.62 -94.03 20.48
C ARG A 636 26.69 -95.06 20.82
N THR A 637 27.06 -95.17 22.10
CA THR A 637 27.76 -96.34 22.63
C THR A 637 26.77 -97.49 22.76
N SER A 638 26.79 -98.41 21.79
CA SER A 638 26.05 -99.66 21.85
C SER A 638 26.75 -100.63 22.79
N VAL A 639 26.17 -100.87 23.96
CA VAL A 639 26.50 -102.02 24.82
C VAL A 639 25.69 -103.22 24.29
N PRO A 640 26.32 -104.29 23.77
CA PRO A 640 25.58 -105.46 23.31
C PRO A 640 25.19 -106.33 24.50
N LYS A 641 23.88 -106.58 24.66
CA LYS A 641 23.37 -107.67 25.49
C LYS A 641 23.48 -108.98 24.72
N TYR A 642 24.04 -109.98 25.40
CA TYR A 642 24.15 -111.37 25.00
C TYR A 642 22.83 -111.97 24.47
N SER A 643 22.94 -112.75 23.40
CA SER A 643 22.05 -113.88 23.14
C SER A 643 22.87 -115.02 22.54
N THR A 644 22.59 -116.19 23.09
CA THR A 644 23.28 -117.48 23.10
C THR A 644 23.08 -118.29 21.82
N THR A 645 23.85 -119.40 21.71
CA THR A 645 23.91 -120.49 20.69
C THR A 645 25.00 -120.24 19.62
N GLU A 646 26.01 -121.09 19.38
CA GLU A 646 26.10 -122.56 19.39
C GLU A 646 27.52 -123.12 19.71
N TYR A 647 27.54 -124.26 20.40
CA TYR A 647 28.38 -125.48 20.25
C TYR A 647 29.86 -125.39 19.81
N LEU A 648 30.78 -125.76 20.71
CA LEU A 648 31.46 -127.08 20.78
C LEU A 648 32.33 -127.18 22.03
#